data_AF-A0AAE1ARY9-F1
#
_entry.id   AF-A0AAE1ARY9-F1
#
_cell.length_a   1.000
_cell.length_b   1.000
_cell.length_c   1.000
_cell.angle_alpha   90.00
_cell.angle_beta   90.00
_cell.angle_gamma   90.00
#
_symmetry.space_group_name_H-M   'P 1'
#
loop_
_entity.id
_entity.type
_entity.pdbx_description
1 polymer ?
#
loop_
_entity_poly.entity_id
_entity_poly.type
_entity_poly.pdbx_seq_one_letter_code
_entity_poly.pdbx_strand_id
1 'polypeptide(L)'
;MEEDKRKTTKTFHFVVGNFSQLEKSVRSPPCVIWDVPWKIVATAHTRESFGFYLECSAVPDDNSWSCQVSAALQMLTWNPHSFPITKNFQHLFKPKEEICGFSDFVALREVLNADNGFIKDDKVILEAQVTADMPHGFRLLGENDDMEAARKMSRSLLALRDEHSFSDVVVVVDGKEFYCHRIILAAASDFFKAALKSDMVEGQQKRITLQDMSVDTFSTLLTWMYSGKNALTEENIFDVWEAADMLQIKFIIPQCLSVCEKIFDTNLRENNCVEYLSEVRLLDEQAKLRVMSYIYKQFSSLDIQSQAKKFKEDEVKYLVAREGLMLYSEDDVVEFVLRWAVEREDFILIGPPEKDLGSKSSGGKTPNYLSGRRSPPASSLAEILQGSRYLCISQGCLHGILANHPLVKADLRCQELVKKIALYKARPHVHRSYCPPAAIHREHCPVTNVLLMCQLQNGEKLTWFDLKNMEWKQSTLVKLISWKPKATLMYYDQGIYVAGDTLIAKYLPKQRQWQSDPLPIFEGIIRIFNDSLFIYTKSKATSKTCSKISHWVGSPLGGEEITDMSIRDVAHIGLTEIIFLGRDDLDSYTILSASEACSTFKMYPNQFGSPCGLVTAFHEEQVLVLQENGYLWSVRACDRLPEIKIKQELCLWTRRTSLKGAVLYNNELIVVGDFSHQSELSAMLDCCLPDVFQRVRTVQSCRVDENDSSGVTLAVLPKSILK
;
A
#
# COMPACT_ATOMS: atom_id res chain seq x y z
N MET A 1 -1.33 11.27 -38.67
CA MET A 1 -2.39 11.62 -37.70
C MET A 1 -2.12 10.73 -36.50
N GLU A 2 -1.67 11.19 -35.33
CA GLU A 2 -1.63 12.53 -34.72
C GLU A 2 -0.17 12.85 -34.31
N GLU A 3 0.25 14.11 -34.46
CA GLU A 3 1.48 14.60 -33.84
C GLU A 3 1.28 14.61 -32.32
N ASP A 4 2.22 13.97 -31.61
CA ASP A 4 2.27 13.87 -30.16
C ASP A 4 2.51 15.28 -29.56
N LYS A 5 1.42 16.00 -29.29
CA LYS A 5 1.49 17.38 -28.79
C LYS A 5 2.02 17.35 -27.36
N ARG A 6 3.28 17.74 -27.18
CA ARG A 6 3.90 17.95 -25.85
C ARG A 6 3.02 18.90 -25.02
N LYS A 7 2.59 18.46 -23.85
CA LYS A 7 1.79 19.22 -22.88
C LYS A 7 2.60 19.48 -21.61
N THR A 8 2.49 20.67 -21.05
CA THR A 8 3.07 21.01 -19.73
C THR A 8 1.97 21.53 -18.83
N THR A 9 1.91 21.01 -17.59
CA THR A 9 0.96 21.46 -16.56
C THR A 9 1.70 22.25 -15.48
N LYS A 10 1.15 23.41 -15.09
CA LYS A 10 1.58 24.16 -13.91
C LYS A 10 0.39 24.64 -13.10
N THR A 11 0.56 24.67 -11.79
CA THR A 11 -0.42 25.26 -10.86
C THR A 11 0.19 26.49 -10.22
N PHE A 12 -0.58 27.58 -10.17
CA PHE A 12 -0.14 28.82 -9.53
C PHE A 12 -1.29 29.54 -8.83
N HIS A 13 -0.91 30.29 -7.78
CA HIS A 13 -1.83 30.88 -6.83
C HIS A 13 -1.77 32.41 -6.86
N PHE A 14 -2.90 33.05 -6.57
CA PHE A 14 -3.01 34.49 -6.45
C PHE A 14 -3.95 34.87 -5.30
N VAL A 15 -3.42 35.62 -4.33
CA VAL A 15 -4.21 36.14 -3.21
C VAL A 15 -4.67 37.55 -3.56
N VAL A 16 -5.99 37.75 -3.67
CA VAL A 16 -6.60 39.06 -3.92
C VAL A 16 -6.99 39.66 -2.57
N GLY A 17 -6.39 40.80 -2.21
CA GLY A 17 -6.77 41.58 -1.04
C GLY A 17 -7.73 42.73 -1.36
N ASN A 18 -8.34 43.30 -0.33
CA ASN A 18 -9.40 44.31 -0.43
C ASN A 18 -10.55 43.84 -1.35
N PHE A 19 -10.90 42.54 -1.26
CA PHE A 19 -11.78 41.88 -2.21
C PHE A 19 -13.19 42.49 -2.23
N SER A 20 -13.70 42.88 -1.06
CA SER A 20 -15.00 43.55 -0.91
C SER A 20 -15.11 44.89 -1.64
N GLN A 21 -13.98 45.54 -1.94
CA GLN A 21 -13.88 46.84 -2.61
C GLN A 21 -13.29 46.73 -4.03
N LEU A 22 -13.29 45.54 -4.62
CA LEU A 22 -12.69 45.31 -5.94
C LEU A 22 -13.50 46.00 -7.05
N GLU A 23 -13.09 47.20 -7.46
CA GLU A 23 -13.75 47.96 -8.55
C GLU A 23 -13.12 47.74 -9.94
N LYS A 24 -11.86 47.29 -9.99
CA LYS A 24 -11.09 47.10 -11.24
C LYS A 24 -10.49 45.70 -11.29
N SER A 25 -10.22 45.21 -12.50
CA SER A 25 -9.54 43.92 -12.67
C SER A 25 -8.13 43.97 -12.10
N VAL A 26 -7.77 42.95 -11.30
CA VAL A 26 -6.43 42.76 -10.75
C VAL A 26 -5.80 41.52 -11.39
N ARG A 27 -4.47 41.55 -11.56
CA ARG A 27 -3.70 40.50 -12.23
C ARG A 27 -2.64 39.93 -11.30
N SER A 28 -2.41 38.62 -11.38
CA SER A 28 -1.30 37.98 -10.67
C SER A 28 0.06 38.31 -11.30
N PRO A 29 1.17 38.05 -10.58
CA PRO A 29 2.47 37.87 -11.21
C PRO A 29 2.40 36.79 -12.31
N PRO A 30 3.22 36.88 -13.37
CA PRO A 30 3.22 35.89 -14.44
C PRO A 30 3.79 34.55 -13.98
N CYS A 31 3.10 33.47 -14.34
CA CYS A 31 3.62 32.11 -14.28
C CYS A 31 3.98 31.65 -15.69
N VAL A 32 5.21 31.17 -15.89
CA VAL A 32 5.73 30.86 -17.22
C VAL A 32 5.46 29.40 -17.57
N ILE A 33 4.77 29.13 -18.69
CA ILE A 33 4.56 27.80 -19.27
C ILE A 33 5.00 27.87 -20.73
N TRP A 34 5.95 27.02 -21.15
CA TRP A 34 6.57 27.08 -22.49
C TRP A 34 7.14 28.47 -22.83
N ASP A 35 7.77 29.14 -21.87
CA ASP A 35 8.27 30.52 -22.02
C ASP A 35 7.19 31.58 -22.32
N VAL A 36 5.91 31.20 -22.24
CA VAL A 36 4.76 32.10 -22.35
C VAL A 36 4.31 32.52 -20.94
N PRO A 37 4.16 33.83 -20.65
CA PRO A 37 3.72 34.30 -19.34
C PRO A 37 2.19 34.26 -19.22
N TRP A 38 1.69 33.50 -18.26
CA TRP A 38 0.26 33.37 -17.93
C TRP A 38 -0.07 34.07 -16.62
N LYS A 39 -1.22 34.73 -16.55
CA LYS A 39 -1.68 35.46 -15.36
C LYS A 39 -3.12 35.09 -15.02
N ILE A 40 -3.40 35.05 -13.72
CA ILE A 40 -4.77 35.06 -13.22
C ILE A 40 -5.28 36.49 -13.31
N VAL A 41 -6.51 36.66 -13.82
CA VAL A 41 -7.23 37.93 -13.80
C VAL A 41 -8.51 37.76 -12.99
N ALA A 42 -8.66 38.60 -11.97
CA ALA A 42 -9.82 38.66 -11.10
C ALA A 42 -10.56 39.97 -11.34
N THR A 43 -11.85 39.90 -11.66
CA THR A 43 -12.67 41.07 -12.03
C THR A 43 -14.03 41.01 -11.34
N ALA A 44 -14.48 42.10 -10.72
CA ALA A 44 -15.89 42.25 -10.36
C ALA A 44 -16.66 42.79 -11.57
N HIS A 45 -17.31 41.92 -12.35
CA HIS A 45 -18.02 42.33 -13.56
C HIS A 45 -19.37 43.00 -13.27
N THR A 46 -20.03 42.59 -12.19
CA THR A 46 -21.26 43.18 -11.67
C THR A 46 -21.18 43.28 -10.15
N ARG A 47 -22.06 44.04 -9.49
CA ARG A 47 -22.17 44.00 -8.01
C ARG A 47 -22.68 42.64 -7.49
N GLU A 48 -23.04 41.71 -8.38
CA GLU A 48 -23.66 40.43 -8.04
C GLU A 48 -22.73 39.23 -8.30
N SER A 49 -21.78 39.33 -9.24
CA SER A 49 -20.92 38.22 -9.66
C SER A 49 -19.44 38.57 -9.77
N PHE A 50 -18.61 37.61 -9.37
CA PHE A 50 -17.16 37.65 -9.51
C PHE A 50 -16.72 36.89 -10.75
N GLY A 51 -15.85 37.51 -11.55
CA GLY A 51 -15.25 36.91 -12.73
C GLY A 51 -13.80 36.51 -12.49
N PHE A 52 -13.44 35.35 -13.04
CA PHE A 52 -12.12 34.74 -12.91
C PHE A 52 -11.66 34.21 -14.27
N TYR A 53 -10.52 34.73 -14.73
CA TYR A 53 -9.94 34.45 -16.03
C TYR A 53 -8.47 34.07 -15.96
N LEU A 54 -8.03 33.44 -17.03
CA LEU A 54 -6.64 33.22 -17.39
C LEU A 54 -6.30 34.12 -18.57
N GLU A 55 -5.23 34.91 -18.44
CA GLU A 55 -4.70 35.80 -19.47
C GLU A 55 -3.33 35.28 -19.93
N CYS A 56 -3.16 35.17 -21.24
CA CYS A 56 -1.86 35.03 -21.89
C CYS A 56 -1.28 36.43 -22.09
N SER A 57 -0.22 36.78 -21.36
CA SER A 57 0.45 38.08 -21.46
C SER A 57 1.58 38.09 -22.51
N ALA A 58 1.50 37.23 -23.53
CA ALA A 58 2.47 37.23 -24.60
C ALA A 58 2.39 38.52 -25.43
N VAL A 59 3.54 38.99 -25.93
CA VAL A 59 3.60 40.04 -26.95
C VAL A 59 3.96 39.34 -28.27
N PRO A 60 3.02 39.11 -29.19
CA PRO A 60 3.32 38.48 -30.45
C PRO A 60 3.84 39.52 -31.43
N ASP A 61 5.03 39.31 -31.99
CA ASP A 61 5.51 40.07 -33.15
C ASP A 61 4.73 39.74 -34.44
N ASP A 62 3.93 38.65 -34.43
CA ASP A 62 3.20 38.20 -35.61
C ASP A 62 1.81 37.63 -35.27
N ASN A 63 0.85 37.84 -36.18
CA ASN A 63 -0.58 37.54 -36.00
C ASN A 63 -0.91 36.03 -36.17
N SER A 64 0.05 35.14 -35.96
CA SER A 64 -0.05 33.72 -36.34
C SER A 64 0.15 32.72 -35.20
N TRP A 65 0.29 33.19 -33.94
CA TRP A 65 0.48 32.27 -32.82
C TRP A 65 -0.82 31.57 -32.39
N SER A 66 -0.69 30.36 -31.84
CA SER A 66 -1.79 29.71 -31.13
C SER A 66 -1.30 28.74 -30.05
N CYS A 67 -2.06 28.60 -28.97
CA CYS A 67 -1.76 27.68 -27.88
C CYS A 67 -3.05 27.04 -27.35
N GLN A 68 -3.14 25.72 -27.46
CA GLN A 68 -4.26 24.97 -26.91
C GLN A 68 -4.04 24.77 -25.41
N VAL A 69 -5.03 25.15 -24.61
CA VAL A 69 -4.95 25.12 -23.15
C VAL A 69 -6.17 24.39 -22.58
N SER A 70 -5.93 23.57 -21.56
CA SER A 70 -6.94 23.05 -20.63
C SER A 70 -6.64 23.58 -19.24
N ALA A 71 -7.56 24.31 -18.62
CA ALA A 71 -7.34 24.92 -17.32
C ALA A 71 -8.48 24.65 -16.35
N ALA A 72 -8.13 24.48 -15.08
CA ALA A 72 -9.04 24.45 -13.93
C ALA A 72 -8.80 25.70 -13.10
N LEU A 73 -9.83 26.54 -12.97
CA LEU A 73 -9.81 27.74 -12.13
C LEU A 73 -10.54 27.43 -10.82
N GLN A 74 -9.88 27.66 -9.69
CA GLN A 74 -10.40 27.33 -8.36
C GLN A 74 -10.36 28.54 -7.42
N MET A 75 -11.46 28.76 -6.69
CA MET A 75 -11.47 29.63 -5.51
C MET A 75 -11.34 28.75 -4.27
N LEU A 76 -10.22 28.89 -3.57
CA LEU A 76 -9.90 28.07 -2.41
C LEU A 76 -10.58 28.60 -1.14
N THR A 77 -10.79 27.71 -0.19
CA THR A 77 -11.40 28.00 1.11
C THR A 77 -10.32 28.19 2.17
N TRP A 78 -10.57 29.07 3.14
CA TRP A 78 -9.77 29.21 4.35
C TRP A 78 -10.15 28.18 5.43
N ASN A 79 -11.25 27.44 5.23
CA ASN A 79 -11.70 26.36 6.09
C ASN A 79 -11.31 24.99 5.46
N PRO A 80 -10.45 24.19 6.12
CA PRO A 80 -10.00 22.90 5.60
C PRO A 80 -11.11 21.85 5.45
N HIS A 81 -12.31 22.08 6.02
CA HIS A 81 -13.46 21.20 5.88
C HIS A 81 -14.42 21.59 4.73
N SER A 82 -14.16 22.71 4.03
CA SER A 82 -14.98 23.19 2.91
C SER A 82 -14.27 22.97 1.58
N PHE A 83 -15.01 22.54 0.55
CA PHE A 83 -14.45 22.29 -0.79
C PHE A 83 -14.29 23.59 -1.61
N PRO A 84 -13.26 23.70 -2.46
CA PRO A 84 -13.08 24.83 -3.36
C PRO A 84 -14.13 24.86 -4.47
N ILE A 85 -14.48 26.05 -4.95
CA ILE A 85 -15.32 26.21 -6.15
C ILE A 85 -14.41 26.08 -7.37
N THR A 86 -14.69 25.11 -8.24
CA THR A 86 -13.85 24.81 -9.42
C THR A 86 -14.66 24.92 -10.71
N LYS A 87 -14.12 25.62 -11.71
CA LYS A 87 -14.64 25.57 -13.09
C LYS A 87 -13.50 25.27 -14.07
N ASN A 88 -13.79 24.38 -15.01
CA ASN A 88 -12.82 23.92 -16.01
C ASN A 88 -13.18 24.45 -17.39
N PHE A 89 -12.17 24.78 -18.19
CA PHE A 89 -12.36 25.12 -19.59
C PHE A 89 -11.23 24.60 -20.46
N GLN A 90 -11.53 24.46 -21.74
CA GLN A 90 -10.53 24.26 -22.79
C GLN A 90 -10.66 25.40 -23.80
N HIS A 91 -9.54 25.99 -24.18
CA HIS A 91 -9.53 27.13 -25.08
C HIS A 91 -8.27 27.16 -25.95
N LEU A 92 -8.42 27.60 -27.18
CA LEU A 92 -7.32 27.86 -28.10
C LEU A 92 -7.01 29.35 -28.06
N PHE A 93 -5.98 29.72 -27.30
CA PHE A 93 -5.50 31.10 -27.24
C PHE A 93 -4.80 31.45 -28.56
N LYS A 94 -5.09 32.62 -29.10
CA LYS A 94 -4.56 33.15 -30.38
C LYS A 94 -4.64 34.70 -30.34
N PRO A 95 -4.06 35.45 -31.29
CA PRO A 95 -4.15 36.90 -31.31
C PRO A 95 -5.60 37.38 -31.18
N LYS A 96 -5.83 38.39 -30.32
CA LYS A 96 -7.16 38.94 -29.98
C LYS A 96 -8.06 38.05 -29.12
N GLU A 97 -7.66 36.81 -28.83
CA GLU A 97 -8.31 35.89 -27.88
C GLU A 97 -7.30 35.51 -26.78
N GLU A 98 -6.78 36.53 -26.10
CA GLU A 98 -5.68 36.43 -25.12
C GLU A 98 -6.18 36.17 -23.69
N ILE A 99 -7.49 36.26 -23.46
CA ILE A 99 -8.10 36.08 -22.15
C ILE A 99 -9.28 35.11 -22.27
N CYS A 100 -9.31 34.09 -21.42
CA CYS A 100 -10.41 33.13 -21.36
C CYS A 100 -10.74 32.80 -19.90
N GLY A 101 -12.03 32.60 -19.60
CA GLY A 101 -12.49 32.33 -18.24
C GLY A 101 -13.99 32.56 -18.09
N PHE A 102 -14.41 32.85 -16.86
CA PHE A 102 -15.82 32.94 -16.50
C PHE A 102 -16.12 34.33 -15.93
N SER A 103 -17.05 35.06 -16.56
CA SER A 103 -17.57 36.33 -16.05
C SER A 103 -18.45 36.17 -14.81
N ASP A 104 -19.17 35.05 -14.74
CA ASP A 104 -20.02 34.65 -13.62
C ASP A 104 -19.43 33.39 -12.98
N PHE A 105 -18.24 33.51 -12.40
CA PHE A 105 -17.55 32.38 -11.77
C PHE A 105 -18.30 31.97 -10.50
N VAL A 106 -18.61 32.93 -9.63
CA VAL A 106 -19.35 32.75 -8.37
C VAL A 106 -20.10 34.03 -8.01
N ALA A 107 -21.25 33.92 -7.34
CA ALA A 107 -21.97 35.07 -6.83
C ALA A 107 -21.20 35.74 -5.68
N LEU A 108 -21.04 37.07 -5.71
CA LEU A 108 -20.30 37.81 -4.69
C LEU A 108 -20.89 37.62 -3.28
N ARG A 109 -22.21 37.48 -3.17
CA ARG A 109 -22.89 37.19 -1.88
C ARG A 109 -22.44 35.87 -1.25
N GLU A 110 -22.06 34.88 -2.06
CA GLU A 110 -21.60 33.58 -1.56
C GLU A 110 -20.16 33.66 -1.08
N VAL A 111 -19.33 34.47 -1.74
CA VAL A 111 -17.93 34.68 -1.36
C VAL A 111 -17.82 35.59 -0.13
N LEU A 112 -18.62 36.66 -0.08
CA LEU A 112 -18.62 37.63 1.01
C LEU A 112 -19.28 37.12 2.30
N ASN A 113 -20.01 36.00 2.24
CA ASN A 113 -20.50 35.34 3.44
C ASN A 113 -19.34 34.63 4.15
N ALA A 114 -18.94 35.16 5.31
CA ALA A 114 -17.84 34.62 6.10
C ALA A 114 -18.06 33.15 6.51
N ASP A 115 -19.30 32.70 6.67
CA ASP A 115 -19.63 31.31 7.04
C ASP A 115 -19.25 30.31 5.95
N ASN A 116 -19.21 30.74 4.69
CA ASN A 116 -18.83 29.88 3.56
C ASN A 116 -17.31 29.66 3.48
N GLY A 117 -16.51 30.46 4.19
CA GLY A 117 -15.07 30.27 4.34
C GLY A 117 -14.21 30.66 3.13
N PHE A 118 -14.76 31.30 2.09
CA PHE A 118 -13.99 31.75 0.91
C PHE A 118 -13.21 33.06 1.14
N ILE A 119 -13.63 33.87 2.10
CA ILE A 119 -13.00 35.15 2.45
C ILE A 119 -12.50 35.14 3.90
N LYS A 120 -11.29 35.66 4.11
CA LYS A 120 -10.72 35.89 5.43
C LYS A 120 -9.86 37.15 5.38
N ASP A 121 -10.03 38.05 6.34
CA ASP A 121 -9.31 39.34 6.40
C ASP A 121 -9.40 40.15 5.08
N ASP A 122 -10.59 40.15 4.47
CA ASP A 122 -10.89 40.73 3.15
C ASP A 122 -10.00 40.24 2.00
N LYS A 123 -9.55 38.97 2.11
CA LYS A 123 -8.72 38.28 1.12
C LYS A 123 -9.36 36.99 0.64
N VAL A 124 -9.23 36.74 -0.66
CA VAL A 124 -9.60 35.47 -1.30
C VAL A 124 -8.37 34.84 -1.96
N ILE A 125 -8.36 33.52 -2.06
CA ILE A 125 -7.28 32.75 -2.69
C ILE A 125 -7.80 32.16 -3.99
N LEU A 126 -7.13 32.48 -5.09
CA LEU A 126 -7.41 31.95 -6.42
C LEU A 126 -6.27 31.02 -6.83
N GLU A 127 -6.62 29.88 -7.42
CA GLU A 127 -5.67 28.93 -7.99
C GLU A 127 -6.03 28.67 -9.45
N ALA A 128 -5.03 28.64 -10.32
CA ALA A 128 -5.17 28.19 -11.70
C ALA A 128 -4.23 27.02 -11.94
N GLN A 129 -4.80 25.86 -12.28
CA GLN A 129 -4.07 24.72 -12.81
C GLN A 129 -4.20 24.72 -14.32
N VAL A 130 -3.10 24.99 -15.02
CA VAL A 130 -3.09 25.24 -16.47
C VAL A 130 -2.24 24.16 -17.13
N THR A 131 -2.83 23.43 -18.07
CA THR A 131 -2.17 22.48 -18.96
C THR A 131 -2.15 23.06 -20.37
N ALA A 132 -0.97 23.38 -20.89
CA ALA A 132 -0.81 23.99 -22.21
C ALA A 132 -0.01 23.09 -23.16
N ASP A 133 -0.49 22.98 -24.39
CA ASP A 133 0.26 22.41 -25.51
C ASP A 133 1.41 23.36 -25.89
N MET A 134 2.47 22.83 -26.51
CA MET A 134 3.53 23.65 -27.09
C MET A 134 2.93 24.69 -28.05
N PRO A 135 3.18 26.00 -27.85
CA PRO A 135 2.58 27.04 -28.66
C PRO A 135 3.13 27.00 -30.10
N HIS A 136 2.23 27.14 -31.07
CA HIS A 136 2.57 27.17 -32.49
C HIS A 136 2.73 28.62 -32.94
N GLY A 137 3.71 28.93 -33.81
CA GLY A 137 3.91 30.28 -34.36
C GLY A 137 4.42 31.32 -33.35
N PHE A 138 4.78 30.90 -32.14
CA PHE A 138 5.33 31.78 -31.11
C PHE A 138 6.82 32.03 -31.40
N ARG A 139 7.20 33.28 -31.69
CA ARG A 139 8.59 33.69 -31.87
C ARG A 139 9.01 34.46 -30.61
N LEU A 140 9.93 33.91 -29.84
CA LEU A 140 10.47 34.58 -28.66
C LEU A 140 11.29 35.80 -29.10
N LEU A 141 10.99 36.98 -28.55
CA LEU A 141 11.75 38.21 -28.77
C LEU A 141 13.22 37.96 -28.39
N GLY A 142 14.11 37.95 -29.38
CA GLY A 142 15.58 37.88 -29.21
C GLY A 142 16.28 36.60 -29.70
N GLU A 143 15.57 35.53 -30.07
CA GLU A 143 16.25 34.23 -30.24
C GLU A 143 16.99 34.01 -31.56
N ASN A 144 16.70 34.70 -32.67
CA ASN A 144 17.30 34.31 -33.96
C ASN A 144 18.73 34.81 -34.16
N ASP A 145 19.02 36.09 -33.92
CA ASP A 145 20.37 36.62 -34.14
C ASP A 145 21.35 36.14 -33.07
N ASP A 146 20.92 36.06 -31.81
CA ASP A 146 21.76 35.61 -30.69
C ASP A 146 22.01 34.09 -30.73
N MET A 147 21.02 33.25 -31.10
CA MET A 147 21.25 31.81 -31.26
C MET A 147 22.04 31.48 -32.53
N GLU A 148 21.89 32.25 -33.62
CA GLU A 148 22.73 32.11 -34.81
C GLU A 148 24.18 32.49 -34.48
N ALA A 149 24.39 33.60 -33.77
CA ALA A 149 25.70 34.02 -33.28
C ALA A 149 26.32 32.97 -32.33
N ALA A 150 25.56 32.45 -31.36
CA ALA A 150 26.01 31.40 -30.45
C ALA A 150 26.31 30.09 -31.20
N ARG A 151 25.50 29.69 -32.18
CA ARG A 151 25.76 28.51 -33.04
C ARG A 151 26.96 28.71 -33.94
N LYS A 152 27.20 29.92 -34.44
CA LYS A 152 28.39 30.25 -35.22
C LYS A 152 29.63 30.20 -34.34
N MET A 153 29.58 30.79 -33.15
CA MET A 153 30.65 30.73 -32.15
C MET A 153 30.96 29.29 -31.74
N SER A 154 29.94 28.48 -31.45
CA SER A 154 30.09 27.06 -31.12
C SER A 154 30.80 26.28 -32.24
N ARG A 155 30.41 26.51 -33.51
CA ARG A 155 31.07 25.90 -34.67
C ARG A 155 32.53 26.35 -34.79
N SER A 156 32.82 27.63 -34.57
CA SER A 156 34.20 28.14 -34.57
C SER A 156 35.04 27.54 -33.44
N LEU A 157 34.48 27.39 -32.22
CA LEU A 157 35.19 26.77 -31.10
C LEU A 157 35.49 25.29 -31.34
N LEU A 158 34.57 24.55 -31.97
CA LEU A 158 34.80 23.17 -32.41
C LEU A 158 35.93 23.10 -33.46
N ALA A 159 35.94 23.99 -34.46
CA ALA A 159 37.00 24.04 -35.46
C ALA A 159 38.38 24.31 -34.81
N LEU A 160 38.46 25.25 -33.86
CA LEU A 160 39.69 25.52 -33.12
C LEU A 160 40.17 24.30 -32.32
N ARG A 161 39.25 23.54 -31.71
CA ARG A 161 39.57 22.28 -31.01
C ARG A 161 40.16 21.24 -31.97
N ASP A 162 39.50 21.04 -33.12
CA ASP A 162 39.87 20.01 -34.10
C ASP A 162 41.22 20.33 -34.79
N GLU A 163 41.54 21.62 -34.93
CA GLU A 163 42.86 22.10 -35.39
C GLU A 163 43.93 22.13 -34.28
N HIS A 164 43.55 21.85 -33.03
CA HIS A 164 44.38 22.02 -31.83
C HIS A 164 44.91 23.45 -31.59
N SER A 165 44.30 24.43 -32.26
CA SER A 165 44.64 25.85 -32.17
C SER A 165 44.28 26.41 -30.80
N PHE A 166 45.21 27.11 -30.14
CA PHE A 166 45.05 27.71 -28.80
C PHE A 166 44.77 26.74 -27.64
N SER A 167 44.93 25.43 -27.86
CA SER A 167 44.76 24.42 -26.80
C SER A 167 45.81 24.61 -25.70
N ASP A 168 45.36 24.67 -24.46
CA ASP A 168 46.18 24.99 -23.28
C ASP A 168 46.09 23.93 -22.16
N VAL A 169 45.41 22.82 -22.44
CA VAL A 169 45.35 21.60 -21.61
C VAL A 169 45.17 20.35 -22.48
N VAL A 170 45.74 19.23 -22.05
CA VAL A 170 45.53 17.91 -22.65
C VAL A 170 44.78 17.00 -21.67
N VAL A 171 43.66 16.42 -22.08
CA VAL A 171 42.96 15.37 -21.34
C VAL A 171 43.29 14.01 -21.95
N VAL A 172 43.68 13.05 -21.12
CA VAL A 172 44.03 11.69 -21.55
C VAL A 172 42.98 10.72 -21.06
N VAL A 173 42.41 9.95 -21.98
CA VAL A 173 41.39 8.92 -21.70
C VAL A 173 41.79 7.65 -22.43
N ASP A 174 41.97 6.55 -21.71
CA ASP A 174 42.47 5.26 -22.24
C ASP A 174 43.71 5.40 -23.16
N GLY A 175 44.63 6.29 -22.78
CA GLY A 175 45.85 6.56 -23.53
C GLY A 175 45.68 7.44 -24.78
N LYS A 176 44.44 7.80 -25.16
CA LYS A 176 44.16 8.78 -26.23
C LYS A 176 44.20 10.20 -25.67
N GLU A 177 44.89 11.09 -26.38
CA GLU A 177 45.03 12.49 -26.02
C GLU A 177 43.97 13.37 -26.67
N PHE A 178 43.37 14.26 -25.89
CA PHE A 178 42.43 15.28 -26.32
C PHE A 178 42.98 16.66 -25.98
N TYR A 179 43.31 17.44 -27.00
CA TYR A 179 43.77 18.83 -26.86
C TYR A 179 42.54 19.74 -26.69
N CYS A 180 42.51 20.50 -25.60
CA CYS A 180 41.32 21.21 -25.13
C CYS A 180 41.64 22.62 -24.63
N HIS A 181 40.59 23.41 -24.39
CA HIS A 181 40.66 24.75 -23.82
C HIS A 181 40.21 24.75 -22.35
N ARG A 182 41.09 25.16 -21.43
CA ARG A 182 40.82 25.21 -19.97
C ARG A 182 39.56 25.98 -19.65
N ILE A 183 39.35 27.11 -20.32
CA ILE A 183 38.20 27.98 -20.07
C ILE A 183 36.87 27.29 -20.41
N ILE A 184 36.82 26.49 -21.48
CA ILE A 184 35.61 25.76 -21.88
C ILE A 184 35.34 24.61 -20.90
N LEU A 185 36.36 23.82 -20.57
CA LEU A 185 36.23 22.73 -19.61
C LEU A 185 35.79 23.25 -18.23
N ALA A 186 36.41 24.30 -17.72
CA ALA A 186 36.08 24.90 -16.43
C ALA A 186 34.72 25.62 -16.41
N ALA A 187 34.21 26.07 -17.56
CA ALA A 187 32.88 26.66 -17.66
C ALA A 187 31.79 25.58 -17.62
N ALA A 188 32.05 24.41 -18.22
CA ALA A 188 31.06 23.34 -18.35
C ALA A 188 31.06 22.34 -17.17
N SER A 189 32.17 22.20 -16.46
CA SER A 189 32.39 21.16 -15.44
C SER A 189 33.01 21.74 -14.17
N ASP A 190 32.36 21.52 -13.03
CA ASP A 190 32.90 21.90 -11.71
C ASP A 190 34.14 21.07 -11.36
N PHE A 191 34.22 19.81 -11.81
CA PHE A 191 35.41 18.96 -11.68
C PHE A 191 36.63 19.59 -12.38
N PHE A 192 36.52 19.91 -13.67
CA PHE A 192 37.63 20.51 -14.42
C PHE A 192 37.98 21.90 -13.88
N LYS A 193 36.98 22.67 -13.45
CA LYS A 193 37.19 23.97 -12.81
C LYS A 193 38.03 23.85 -11.53
N ALA A 194 37.79 22.82 -10.70
CA ALA A 194 38.56 22.56 -9.51
C ALA A 194 39.97 22.03 -9.86
N ALA A 195 40.05 21.02 -10.72
CA ALA A 195 41.32 20.41 -11.15
C ALA A 195 42.29 21.45 -11.74
N LEU A 196 41.78 22.35 -12.59
CA LEU A 196 42.57 23.37 -13.27
C LEU A 196 42.86 24.63 -12.45
N LYS A 197 42.19 24.83 -11.31
CA LYS A 197 42.46 25.94 -10.37
C LYS A 197 43.45 25.57 -9.27
N SER A 198 43.61 24.30 -8.98
CA SER A 198 44.40 23.83 -7.85
C SER A 198 45.91 23.99 -8.07
N ASP A 199 46.68 24.17 -6.99
CA ASP A 199 48.16 24.07 -6.97
C ASP A 199 48.64 22.60 -7.10
N MET A 200 47.76 21.67 -7.48
CA MET A 200 48.09 20.26 -7.67
C MET A 200 48.81 20.03 -9.00
N VAL A 201 49.39 18.84 -9.17
CA VAL A 201 50.27 18.48 -10.29
C VAL A 201 49.59 18.72 -11.63
N GLU A 202 48.29 18.46 -11.73
CA GLU A 202 47.45 18.63 -12.93
C GLU A 202 47.31 20.12 -13.33
N GLY A 203 47.20 21.01 -12.35
CA GLY A 203 47.16 22.46 -12.56
C GLY A 203 48.49 23.02 -13.08
N GLN A 204 49.62 22.39 -12.71
CA GLN A 204 50.97 22.78 -13.16
C GLN A 204 51.41 22.09 -14.46
N GLN A 205 51.05 20.83 -14.67
CA GLN A 205 51.45 20.02 -15.84
C GLN A 205 50.56 20.24 -17.07
N LYS A 206 49.40 20.92 -16.92
CA LYS A 206 48.43 21.14 -18.01
C LYS A 206 47.97 19.83 -18.68
N ARG A 207 47.97 18.74 -17.92
CA ARG A 207 47.58 17.39 -18.37
C ARG A 207 46.71 16.73 -17.31
N ILE A 208 45.54 16.24 -17.70
CA ILE A 208 44.58 15.55 -16.83
C ILE A 208 44.37 14.15 -17.38
N THR A 209 44.50 13.12 -16.55
CA THR A 209 44.19 11.74 -16.95
C THR A 209 42.88 11.32 -16.30
N LEU A 210 41.90 10.93 -17.10
CA LEU A 210 40.65 10.33 -16.61
C LEU A 210 40.78 8.81 -16.65
N GLN A 211 40.38 8.18 -15.55
CA GLN A 211 40.30 6.72 -15.42
C GLN A 211 38.82 6.31 -15.47
N ASP A 212 38.54 5.07 -15.86
CA ASP A 212 37.19 4.49 -15.89
C ASP A 212 36.18 5.21 -16.81
N MET A 213 36.65 5.72 -17.95
CA MET A 213 35.81 6.36 -18.96
C MET A 213 36.25 5.99 -20.36
N SER A 214 35.31 5.62 -21.23
CA SER A 214 35.64 5.32 -22.61
C SER A 214 35.98 6.57 -23.42
N VAL A 215 36.82 6.40 -24.43
CA VAL A 215 37.14 7.43 -25.43
C VAL A 215 35.90 8.02 -26.08
N ASP A 216 34.90 7.19 -26.41
CA ASP A 216 33.69 7.62 -27.11
C ASP A 216 32.77 8.43 -26.20
N THR A 217 32.63 8.01 -24.94
CA THR A 217 31.88 8.74 -23.90
C THR A 217 32.50 10.12 -23.66
N PHE A 218 33.82 10.18 -23.47
CA PHE A 218 34.49 11.47 -23.27
C PHE A 218 34.43 12.36 -24.53
N SER A 219 34.61 11.79 -25.73
CA SER A 219 34.48 12.52 -27.00
C SER A 219 33.08 13.15 -27.16
N THR A 220 32.05 12.40 -26.74
CA THR A 220 30.65 12.85 -26.73
C THR A 220 30.49 14.01 -25.75
N LEU A 221 30.93 13.87 -24.51
CA LEU A 221 30.88 14.95 -23.52
C LEU A 221 31.70 16.17 -23.93
N LEU A 222 32.88 15.98 -24.51
CA LEU A 222 33.73 17.06 -24.98
C LEU A 222 33.07 17.84 -26.12
N THR A 223 32.44 17.16 -27.07
CA THR A 223 31.67 17.82 -28.14
C THR A 223 30.48 18.59 -27.58
N TRP A 224 29.84 18.05 -26.55
CA TRP A 224 28.77 18.74 -25.81
C TRP A 224 29.27 20.03 -25.16
N MET A 225 30.38 19.98 -24.43
CA MET A 225 30.96 21.13 -23.73
C MET A 225 31.27 22.30 -24.67
N TYR A 226 31.61 22.02 -25.93
CA TYR A 226 31.94 23.03 -26.94
C TYR A 226 30.73 23.56 -27.71
N SER A 227 29.65 22.78 -27.82
CA SER A 227 28.57 23.10 -28.76
C SER A 227 27.16 23.15 -28.15
N GLY A 228 27.00 22.66 -26.92
CA GLY A 228 25.71 22.46 -26.26
C GLY A 228 24.79 21.47 -26.97
N LYS A 229 25.30 20.74 -27.98
CA LYS A 229 24.54 19.83 -28.83
C LYS A 229 25.25 18.48 -28.87
N ASN A 230 24.50 17.40 -28.64
CA ASN A 230 24.96 16.04 -28.85
C ASN A 230 23.90 15.15 -29.48
N ALA A 231 24.36 14.09 -30.13
CA ALA A 231 23.60 12.88 -30.38
C ALA A 231 23.63 11.99 -29.12
N LEU A 232 22.88 12.39 -28.09
CA LEU A 232 22.47 11.42 -27.07
C LEU A 232 21.58 10.39 -27.76
N THR A 233 21.93 9.13 -27.65
CA THR A 233 21.24 8.00 -28.27
C THR A 233 20.86 7.00 -27.18
N GLU A 234 19.99 6.06 -27.50
CA GLU A 234 19.62 5.00 -26.55
C GLU A 234 20.81 4.13 -26.13
N GLU A 235 21.84 4.04 -26.99
CA GLU A 235 23.01 3.18 -26.77
C GLU A 235 24.06 3.83 -25.86
N ASN A 236 24.23 5.16 -25.92
CA ASN A 236 25.29 5.87 -25.19
C ASN A 236 24.80 6.62 -23.95
N ILE A 237 23.49 6.64 -23.68
CA ILE A 237 22.91 7.55 -22.70
C ILE A 237 23.39 7.29 -21.26
N PHE A 238 23.48 6.03 -20.84
CA PHE A 238 23.86 5.68 -19.48
C PHE A 238 25.33 5.99 -19.21
N ASP A 239 26.23 5.60 -20.12
CA ASP A 239 27.65 5.93 -20.02
C ASP A 239 27.88 7.44 -19.98
N VAL A 240 27.17 8.20 -20.83
CA VAL A 240 27.30 9.67 -20.88
C VAL A 240 26.74 10.31 -19.60
N TRP A 241 25.64 9.80 -19.05
CA TRP A 241 25.08 10.31 -17.80
C TRP A 241 26.00 10.03 -16.62
N GLU A 242 26.49 8.79 -16.44
CA GLU A 242 27.44 8.45 -15.37
C GLU A 242 28.71 9.32 -15.45
N ALA A 243 29.29 9.44 -16.65
CA ALA A 243 30.45 10.29 -16.87
C ALA A 243 30.16 11.78 -16.64
N ALA A 244 28.97 12.26 -16.98
CA ALA A 244 28.55 13.63 -16.70
C ALA A 244 28.41 13.91 -15.21
N ASP A 245 27.87 12.96 -14.44
CA ASP A 245 27.77 13.08 -12.98
C ASP A 245 29.16 13.07 -12.34
N MET A 246 30.02 12.11 -12.73
CA MET A 246 31.43 12.03 -12.30
C MET A 246 32.19 13.34 -12.56
N LEU A 247 32.05 13.90 -13.77
CA LEU A 247 32.69 15.17 -14.15
C LEU A 247 31.89 16.41 -13.70
N GLN A 248 30.80 16.25 -12.96
CA GLN A 248 29.95 17.33 -12.46
C GLN A 248 29.46 18.30 -13.55
N ILE A 249 29.09 17.76 -14.72
CA ILE A 249 28.52 18.49 -15.87
C ILE A 249 27.01 18.58 -15.69
N LYS A 250 26.55 19.43 -14.76
CA LYS A 250 25.13 19.49 -14.33
C LYS A 250 24.15 19.82 -15.47
N PHE A 251 24.60 20.57 -16.47
CA PHE A 251 23.74 21.09 -17.54
C PHE A 251 23.27 20.04 -18.55
N ILE A 252 23.95 18.89 -18.68
CA ILE A 252 23.54 17.81 -19.60
C ILE A 252 22.50 16.87 -18.96
N ILE A 253 22.42 16.84 -17.63
CA ILE A 253 21.55 15.92 -16.87
C ILE A 253 20.07 16.03 -17.29
N PRO A 254 19.48 17.23 -17.50
CA PRO A 254 18.10 17.34 -17.97
C PRO A 254 17.88 16.75 -19.38
N GLN A 255 18.89 16.85 -20.26
CA GLN A 255 18.83 16.24 -21.58
C GLN A 255 18.90 14.71 -21.48
N CYS A 256 19.71 14.21 -20.55
CA CYS A 256 19.84 12.77 -20.31
C CYS A 256 18.52 12.19 -19.79
N LEU A 257 17.92 12.83 -18.80
CA LEU A 257 16.60 12.52 -18.27
C LEU A 257 15.55 12.48 -19.39
N SER A 258 15.49 13.51 -20.24
CA SER A 258 14.52 13.57 -21.35
C SER A 258 14.68 12.43 -22.36
N VAL A 259 15.90 11.96 -22.61
CA VAL A 259 16.14 10.79 -23.49
C VAL A 259 15.69 9.51 -22.80
N CYS A 260 16.05 9.31 -21.54
CA CYS A 260 15.59 8.16 -20.75
C CYS A 260 14.06 8.11 -20.66
N GLU A 261 13.39 9.26 -20.48
CA GLU A 261 11.92 9.35 -20.50
C GLU A 261 11.32 8.87 -21.82
N LYS A 262 11.90 9.23 -22.96
CA LYS A 262 11.44 8.73 -24.25
C LYS A 262 11.63 7.22 -24.37
N ILE A 263 12.78 6.70 -23.92
CA ILE A 263 13.06 5.27 -23.93
C ILE A 263 12.05 4.52 -23.04
N PHE A 264 11.67 5.08 -21.90
CA PHE A 264 10.63 4.49 -21.06
C PHE A 264 9.30 4.39 -21.79
N ASP A 265 8.91 5.45 -22.51
CA ASP A 265 7.61 5.50 -23.18
C ASP A 265 7.56 4.64 -24.47
N THR A 266 8.69 4.41 -25.15
CA THR A 266 8.74 3.67 -26.43
C THR A 266 9.26 2.23 -26.33
N ASN A 267 10.18 1.96 -25.41
CA ASN A 267 11.01 0.74 -25.43
C ASN A 267 11.00 -0.07 -24.13
N LEU A 268 10.38 0.43 -23.05
CA LEU A 268 10.29 -0.34 -21.81
C LEU A 268 9.35 -1.54 -21.98
N ARG A 269 9.89 -2.74 -21.77
CA ARG A 269 9.24 -4.04 -21.94
C ARG A 269 9.54 -4.95 -20.76
N GLU A 270 8.78 -6.01 -20.63
CA GLU A 270 8.90 -7.00 -19.55
C GLU A 270 10.30 -7.64 -19.50
N ASN A 271 10.93 -7.83 -20.67
CA ASN A 271 12.23 -8.48 -20.78
C ASN A 271 13.43 -7.56 -20.49
N ASN A 272 13.28 -6.23 -20.57
CA ASN A 272 14.37 -5.27 -20.39
C ASN A 272 14.20 -4.36 -19.15
N CYS A 273 13.01 -4.32 -18.53
CA CYS A 273 12.72 -3.37 -17.46
C CYS A 273 13.62 -3.48 -16.22
N VAL A 274 14.06 -4.70 -15.86
CA VAL A 274 14.97 -4.92 -14.72
C VAL A 274 16.42 -4.52 -15.05
N GLU A 275 16.80 -4.59 -16.33
CA GLU A 275 18.08 -4.05 -16.81
C GLU A 275 18.06 -2.53 -16.77
N TYR A 276 17.01 -1.91 -17.30
CA TYR A 276 16.79 -0.47 -17.19
C TYR A 276 16.79 0.03 -15.73
N LEU A 277 16.16 -0.71 -14.81
CA LEU A 277 16.21 -0.40 -13.38
C LEU A 277 17.65 -0.41 -12.87
N SER A 278 18.47 -1.35 -13.33
CA SER A 278 19.85 -1.51 -12.90
C SER A 278 20.74 -0.33 -13.29
N GLU A 279 20.50 0.25 -14.46
CA GLU A 279 21.20 1.44 -14.97
C GLU A 279 20.76 2.71 -14.26
N VAL A 280 19.44 2.91 -14.13
CA VAL A 280 18.86 4.20 -13.69
C VAL A 280 18.96 4.40 -12.18
N ARG A 281 19.01 3.31 -11.39
CA ARG A 281 18.94 3.38 -9.92
C ARG A 281 20.04 4.17 -9.22
N LEU A 282 21.19 4.37 -9.87
CA LEU A 282 22.29 5.18 -9.32
C LEU A 282 22.27 6.63 -9.83
N LEU A 283 21.50 6.89 -10.89
CA LEU A 283 21.51 8.14 -11.63
C LEU A 283 20.38 9.08 -11.20
N ASP A 284 19.16 8.53 -10.98
CA ASP A 284 18.01 9.33 -10.58
C ASP A 284 16.93 8.52 -9.85
N GLU A 285 16.49 9.02 -8.69
CA GLU A 285 15.48 8.37 -7.86
C GLU A 285 14.06 8.44 -8.47
N GLN A 286 13.71 9.51 -9.18
CA GLN A 286 12.38 9.65 -9.75
C GLN A 286 12.19 8.68 -10.94
N ALA A 287 13.21 8.53 -11.76
CA ALA A 287 13.27 7.58 -12.85
C ALA A 287 13.30 6.13 -12.31
N LYS A 288 14.05 5.84 -11.23
CA LYS A 288 14.00 4.55 -10.52
C LYS A 288 12.56 4.22 -10.08
N LEU A 289 11.89 5.15 -9.40
CA LEU A 289 10.50 4.96 -8.95
C LEU A 289 9.54 4.74 -10.12
N ARG A 290 9.74 5.41 -11.26
CA ARG A 290 8.93 5.21 -12.48
C ARG A 290 9.12 3.82 -13.08
N VAL A 291 10.35 3.32 -13.19
CA VAL A 291 10.62 1.95 -13.66
C VAL A 291 10.06 0.92 -12.69
N MET A 292 10.28 1.10 -11.39
CA MET A 292 9.67 0.27 -10.35
C MET A 292 8.14 0.28 -10.47
N SER A 293 7.55 1.41 -10.86
CA SER A 293 6.11 1.53 -11.06
C SER A 293 5.58 0.68 -12.23
N TYR A 294 6.39 0.50 -13.26
CA TYR A 294 6.10 -0.38 -14.39
C TYR A 294 6.30 -1.85 -13.99
N ILE A 295 7.43 -2.16 -13.33
CA ILE A 295 7.78 -3.51 -12.87
C ILE A 295 6.68 -4.10 -11.98
N TYR A 296 6.14 -3.35 -11.02
CA TYR A 296 5.09 -3.92 -10.14
C TYR A 296 3.79 -4.22 -10.90
N LYS A 297 3.48 -3.47 -11.98
CA LYS A 297 2.28 -3.69 -12.81
C LYS A 297 2.44 -4.87 -13.75
N GLN A 298 3.65 -5.14 -14.22
CA GLN A 298 3.98 -6.27 -15.09
C GLN A 298 4.65 -7.42 -14.34
N PHE A 299 4.56 -7.44 -13.01
CA PHE A 299 5.33 -8.38 -12.21
C PHE A 299 5.01 -9.85 -12.56
N SER A 300 3.74 -10.14 -12.90
CA SER A 300 3.28 -11.48 -13.31
C SER A 300 3.90 -12.00 -14.61
N SER A 301 4.40 -11.12 -15.49
CA SER A 301 5.02 -11.49 -16.76
C SER A 301 6.55 -11.47 -16.72
N LEU A 302 7.15 -11.09 -15.58
CA LEU A 302 8.59 -11.12 -15.41
C LEU A 302 9.11 -12.55 -15.34
N ASP A 303 10.25 -12.77 -16.00
CA ASP A 303 11.02 -14.00 -15.80
C ASP A 303 11.78 -13.92 -14.48
N ILE A 304 11.10 -14.31 -13.40
CA ILE A 304 11.67 -14.35 -12.06
C ILE A 304 12.93 -15.23 -11.99
N GLN A 305 13.06 -16.27 -12.83
CA GLN A 305 14.23 -17.15 -12.80
C GLN A 305 15.51 -16.39 -13.13
N SER A 306 15.51 -15.61 -14.21
CA SER A 306 16.71 -14.92 -14.67
C SER A 306 16.91 -13.54 -14.02
N GLN A 307 15.82 -12.89 -13.62
CA GLN A 307 15.84 -11.49 -13.21
C GLN A 307 15.88 -11.27 -11.70
N ALA A 308 15.51 -12.24 -10.86
CA ALA A 308 15.45 -12.06 -9.40
C ALA A 308 16.76 -11.49 -8.83
N LYS A 309 17.92 -12.02 -9.26
CA LYS A 309 19.26 -11.60 -8.79
C LYS A 309 19.61 -10.14 -9.04
N LYS A 310 18.94 -9.46 -9.97
CA LYS A 310 19.24 -8.08 -10.35
C LYS A 310 18.66 -7.06 -9.37
N PHE A 311 17.65 -7.46 -8.57
CA PHE A 311 17.00 -6.60 -7.59
C PHE A 311 17.85 -6.40 -6.33
N LYS A 312 17.87 -5.16 -5.83
CA LYS A 312 18.41 -4.82 -4.51
C LYS A 312 17.39 -5.11 -3.41
N GLU A 313 17.87 -5.17 -2.17
CA GLU A 313 17.05 -5.49 -1.00
C GLU A 313 15.93 -4.48 -0.76
N ASP A 314 16.21 -3.19 -0.90
CA ASP A 314 15.23 -2.11 -0.77
C ASP A 314 14.13 -2.23 -1.83
N GLU A 315 14.50 -2.62 -3.05
CA GLU A 315 13.58 -2.83 -4.17
C GLU A 315 12.68 -4.05 -3.92
N VAL A 316 13.22 -5.16 -3.40
CA VAL A 316 12.42 -6.33 -3.02
C VAL A 316 11.48 -6.00 -1.85
N LYS A 317 11.98 -5.33 -0.80
CA LYS A 317 11.15 -4.86 0.32
C LYS A 317 10.02 -3.97 -0.18
N TYR A 318 10.33 -3.06 -1.10
CA TYR A 318 9.34 -2.19 -1.74
C TYR A 318 8.27 -2.99 -2.50
N LEU A 319 8.66 -3.95 -3.35
CA LEU A 319 7.71 -4.72 -4.16
C LEU A 319 6.82 -5.61 -3.29
N VAL A 320 7.41 -6.38 -2.37
CA VAL A 320 6.71 -7.36 -1.54
C VAL A 320 5.63 -6.70 -0.68
N ALA A 321 5.89 -5.50 -0.14
CA ALA A 321 4.97 -4.78 0.73
C ALA A 321 3.73 -4.18 0.01
N ARG A 322 3.74 -4.06 -1.32
CA ARG A 322 2.73 -3.29 -2.08
C ARG A 322 1.43 -4.06 -2.30
N GLU A 323 0.30 -3.51 -1.86
CA GLU A 323 -1.02 -4.15 -2.04
C GLU A 323 -1.38 -4.43 -3.52
N GLY A 324 -0.96 -3.54 -4.43
CA GLY A 324 -1.20 -3.63 -5.87
C GLY A 324 -0.14 -4.40 -6.68
N LEU A 325 0.71 -5.21 -6.03
CA LEU A 325 1.64 -6.09 -6.75
C LEU A 325 0.85 -7.10 -7.60
N MET A 326 1.11 -7.12 -8.91
CA MET A 326 0.37 -7.94 -9.87
C MET A 326 0.87 -9.40 -9.88
N LEU A 327 0.19 -10.28 -9.13
CA LEU A 327 0.46 -11.71 -9.04
C LEU A 327 -0.84 -12.52 -8.84
N TYR A 328 -0.79 -13.82 -9.14
CA TYR A 328 -1.92 -14.73 -8.99
C TYR A 328 -2.03 -15.30 -7.56
N SER A 329 -0.90 -15.51 -6.88
CA SER A 329 -0.87 -16.04 -5.52
C SER A 329 0.25 -15.42 -4.69
N GLU A 330 0.13 -15.54 -3.36
CA GLU A 330 1.23 -15.18 -2.46
C GLU A 330 2.36 -16.24 -2.46
N ASP A 331 2.09 -17.45 -2.97
CA ASP A 331 3.11 -18.47 -3.13
C ASP A 331 4.20 -17.99 -4.10
N ASP A 332 3.79 -17.31 -5.17
CA ASP A 332 4.68 -16.71 -6.17
C ASP A 332 5.58 -15.62 -5.55
N VAL A 333 5.06 -14.85 -4.58
CA VAL A 333 5.83 -13.83 -3.85
C VAL A 333 6.91 -14.49 -3.01
N VAL A 334 6.55 -15.54 -2.25
CA VAL A 334 7.51 -16.26 -1.41
C VAL A 334 8.57 -16.94 -2.26
N GLU A 335 8.19 -17.55 -3.38
CA GLU A 335 9.14 -18.17 -4.30
C GLU A 335 10.10 -17.13 -4.91
N PHE A 336 9.60 -15.97 -5.31
CA PHE A 336 10.43 -14.83 -5.75
C PHE A 336 11.45 -14.42 -4.68
N VAL A 337 11.00 -14.22 -3.44
CA VAL A 337 11.89 -13.82 -2.33
C VAL A 337 12.95 -14.88 -2.04
N LEU A 338 12.58 -16.16 -2.04
CA LEU A 338 13.52 -17.25 -1.81
C LEU A 338 14.56 -17.35 -2.93
N ARG A 339 14.17 -17.22 -4.21
CA ARG A 339 15.13 -17.18 -5.33
C ARG A 339 16.05 -15.98 -5.25
N TRP A 340 15.52 -14.79 -5.01
CA TRP A 340 16.32 -13.59 -4.81
C TRP A 340 17.36 -13.78 -3.69
N ALA A 341 16.98 -14.46 -2.60
CA ALA A 341 17.88 -14.72 -1.49
C ALA A 341 18.99 -15.74 -1.82
N VAL A 342 18.71 -16.75 -2.66
CA VAL A 342 19.70 -17.74 -3.11
C VAL A 342 20.75 -17.10 -4.01
N GLU A 343 20.34 -16.28 -4.97
CA GLU A 343 21.22 -15.70 -5.99
C GLU A 343 22.19 -14.63 -5.47
N ARG A 344 22.03 -14.16 -4.23
CA ARG A 344 22.86 -13.10 -3.65
C ARG A 344 24.21 -13.58 -3.09
N GLU A 345 24.50 -14.89 -3.10
CA GLU A 345 25.73 -15.56 -2.63
C GLU A 345 26.65 -14.77 -1.68
N ASP A 346 26.05 -14.42 -0.55
CA ASP A 346 26.70 -14.10 0.71
C ASP A 346 26.27 -15.12 1.81
N PHE A 347 25.41 -16.07 1.43
CA PHE A 347 24.84 -17.14 2.26
C PHE A 347 25.46 -18.49 1.90
N ILE A 348 26.73 -18.70 2.22
CA ILE A 348 27.31 -20.04 2.16
C ILE A 348 26.65 -20.89 3.26
N LEU A 349 25.88 -21.90 2.83
CA LEU A 349 25.45 -23.00 3.68
C LEU A 349 26.69 -23.75 4.16
N ILE A 350 27.16 -23.46 5.38
CA ILE A 350 28.06 -24.38 6.07
C ILE A 350 27.20 -25.60 6.42
N GLY A 351 27.36 -26.67 5.64
CA GLY A 351 26.79 -27.97 5.98
C GLY A 351 27.26 -28.41 7.38
N PRO A 352 26.50 -29.27 8.08
CA PRO A 352 26.93 -29.78 9.38
C PRO A 352 28.30 -30.47 9.23
N PRO A 353 29.20 -30.36 10.22
CA PRO A 353 30.50 -31.02 10.14
C PRO A 353 30.26 -32.52 9.98
N GLU A 354 30.78 -33.09 8.89
CA GLU A 354 30.90 -34.53 8.76
C GLU A 354 31.63 -35.05 10.00
N LYS A 355 31.04 -36.05 10.65
CA LYS A 355 31.71 -36.79 11.70
C LYS A 355 32.88 -37.53 11.05
N ASP A 356 34.08 -36.98 11.21
CA ASP A 356 35.33 -37.69 10.99
C ASP A 356 35.36 -38.96 11.88
N LEU A 357 34.93 -40.08 11.31
CA LEU A 357 35.39 -41.40 11.71
C LEU A 357 36.78 -41.57 11.11
N GLY A 358 37.77 -41.42 11.98
CA GLY A 358 39.16 -41.19 11.59
C GLY A 358 39.78 -42.26 10.70
N SER A 359 40.75 -41.81 9.90
CA SER A 359 41.96 -42.58 9.64
C SER A 359 43.12 -41.63 9.31
N LYS A 360 44.28 -41.94 9.89
CA LYS A 360 45.55 -41.22 9.74
C LYS A 360 46.14 -41.47 8.34
N SER A 361 46.65 -40.44 7.65
CA SER A 361 48.04 -40.41 7.17
C SER A 361 48.38 -39.17 6.31
N SER A 362 49.43 -38.46 6.75
CA SER A 362 50.51 -37.80 6.00
C SER A 362 50.21 -36.81 4.85
N GLY A 363 50.56 -35.55 5.12
CA GLY A 363 51.55 -34.81 4.31
C GLY A 363 51.05 -34.04 3.09
N GLY A 364 50.66 -32.78 3.28
CA GLY A 364 50.44 -31.84 2.18
C GLY A 364 50.21 -30.42 2.69
N LYS A 365 50.95 -29.45 2.14
CA LYS A 365 51.06 -28.05 2.55
C LYS A 365 49.69 -27.33 2.63
N THR A 366 49.41 -26.70 3.76
CA THR A 366 48.32 -25.73 3.93
C THR A 366 48.66 -24.38 3.27
N PRO A 367 47.83 -23.84 2.36
CA PRO A 367 47.79 -22.40 2.16
C PRO A 367 46.97 -21.79 3.31
N ASN A 368 47.58 -20.86 4.04
CA ASN A 368 46.90 -19.97 4.97
C ASN A 368 45.85 -19.16 4.20
N TYR A 369 44.58 -19.57 4.25
CA TYR A 369 43.49 -18.65 3.99
C TYR A 369 43.12 -17.97 5.31
N LEU A 370 43.42 -16.68 5.32
CA LEU A 370 43.08 -15.70 6.33
C LEU A 370 41.64 -15.87 6.80
N SER A 371 41.48 -15.86 8.11
CA SER A 371 40.25 -15.60 8.84
C SER A 371 39.59 -14.30 8.35
N GLY A 372 38.64 -14.43 7.42
CA GLY A 372 37.78 -13.36 6.97
C GLY A 372 36.33 -13.70 7.29
N ARG A 373 35.92 -13.54 8.56
CA ARG A 373 34.49 -13.47 8.90
C ARG A 373 33.90 -12.26 8.18
N ARG A 374 32.99 -12.48 7.24
CA ARG A 374 31.90 -11.57 6.86
C ARG A 374 30.87 -12.35 6.03
N SER A 375 29.99 -13.06 6.72
CA SER A 375 28.62 -13.25 6.22
C SER A 375 27.89 -11.93 6.42
N PRO A 376 27.30 -11.26 5.43
CA PRO A 376 26.21 -10.36 5.74
C PRO A 376 25.03 -11.18 6.25
N PRO A 377 24.20 -10.59 7.12
CA PRO A 377 23.48 -11.39 8.07
C PRO A 377 22.22 -11.94 7.40
N ALA A 378 21.82 -13.14 7.83
CA ALA A 378 20.45 -13.65 7.71
C ALA A 378 19.38 -12.70 8.31
N SER A 379 19.76 -11.50 8.79
CA SER A 379 18.91 -10.48 9.38
C SER A 379 17.80 -9.98 8.44
N SER A 380 17.94 -10.07 7.11
CA SER A 380 16.94 -9.51 6.20
C SER A 380 15.87 -10.49 5.70
N LEU A 381 16.16 -11.80 5.55
CA LEU A 381 15.22 -12.72 4.88
C LEU A 381 13.88 -12.84 5.63
N ALA A 382 13.92 -13.04 6.95
CA ALA A 382 12.72 -13.10 7.77
C ALA A 382 11.90 -11.80 7.70
N GLU A 383 12.56 -10.63 7.64
CA GLU A 383 11.90 -9.32 7.55
C GLU A 383 11.19 -9.14 6.20
N ILE A 384 11.84 -9.55 5.11
CA ILE A 384 11.24 -9.48 3.76
C ILE A 384 10.04 -10.42 3.67
N LEU A 385 10.18 -11.66 4.16
CA LEU A 385 9.07 -12.61 4.21
C LEU A 385 7.94 -12.09 5.10
N GLN A 386 8.23 -11.43 6.23
CA GLN A 386 7.22 -10.78 7.07
C GLN A 386 6.52 -9.61 6.39
N GLY A 387 7.19 -8.93 5.45
CA GLY A 387 6.59 -7.89 4.61
C GLY A 387 5.59 -8.42 3.58
N SER A 388 5.59 -9.72 3.31
CA SER A 388 4.63 -10.39 2.42
C SER A 388 3.29 -10.67 3.13
N ARG A 389 2.28 -11.13 2.39
CA ARG A 389 1.04 -11.67 2.97
C ARG A 389 1.23 -13.12 3.40
N TYR A 390 2.28 -13.40 4.18
CA TYR A 390 2.78 -14.75 4.48
C TYR A 390 1.73 -15.70 5.10
N LEU A 391 0.63 -15.20 5.68
CA LEU A 391 -0.47 -16.04 6.18
C LEU A 391 -1.41 -16.52 5.05
N CYS A 392 -1.37 -15.88 3.88
CA CYS A 392 -2.16 -16.21 2.70
C CYS A 392 -1.54 -17.31 1.82
N ILE A 393 -0.32 -17.77 2.09
CA ILE A 393 0.33 -18.83 1.29
C ILE A 393 -0.44 -20.15 1.36
N SER A 394 -0.34 -21.01 0.36
CA SER A 394 -0.97 -22.34 0.39
C SER A 394 -0.29 -23.28 1.39
N GLN A 395 -0.99 -24.36 1.77
CA GLN A 395 -0.36 -25.43 2.56
C GLN A 395 0.79 -26.10 1.79
N GLY A 396 0.69 -26.16 0.45
CA GLY A 396 1.73 -26.69 -0.43
C GLY A 396 2.99 -25.83 -0.41
N CYS A 397 2.86 -24.51 -0.48
CA CYS A 397 3.99 -23.59 -0.35
C CYS A 397 4.61 -23.64 1.05
N LEU A 398 3.79 -23.64 2.12
CA LEU A 398 4.28 -23.73 3.50
C LEU A 398 5.16 -24.96 3.73
N HIS A 399 4.66 -26.16 3.40
CA HIS A 399 5.36 -27.40 3.70
C HIS A 399 6.33 -27.83 2.61
N GLY A 400 6.01 -27.59 1.34
CA GLY A 400 6.80 -28.02 0.20
C GLY A 400 7.97 -27.09 -0.12
N ILE A 401 7.79 -25.77 0.03
CA ILE A 401 8.77 -24.77 -0.37
C ILE A 401 9.40 -24.13 0.87
N LEU A 402 8.60 -23.38 1.64
CA LEU A 402 9.10 -22.49 2.69
C LEU A 402 9.77 -23.27 3.84
N ALA A 403 9.04 -24.17 4.51
CA ALA A 403 9.54 -24.90 5.69
C ALA A 403 10.74 -25.80 5.38
N ASN A 404 10.88 -26.23 4.12
CA ASN A 404 11.95 -27.13 3.69
C ASN A 404 13.16 -26.41 3.09
N HIS A 405 13.06 -25.11 2.79
CA HIS A 405 14.13 -24.35 2.15
C HIS A 405 15.38 -24.26 3.04
N PRO A 406 16.60 -24.49 2.52
CA PRO A 406 17.84 -24.47 3.31
C PRO A 406 18.06 -23.15 4.07
N LEU A 407 17.83 -22.00 3.42
CA LEU A 407 17.98 -20.68 4.06
C LEU A 407 16.97 -20.44 5.19
N VAL A 408 15.76 -20.97 5.06
CA VAL A 408 14.71 -20.86 6.08
C VAL A 408 15.03 -21.76 7.27
N LYS A 409 15.56 -22.96 7.01
CA LYS A 409 16.03 -23.88 8.06
C LYS A 409 17.27 -23.33 8.79
N ALA A 410 18.11 -22.55 8.14
CA ALA A 410 19.30 -21.97 8.75
C ALA A 410 18.99 -20.75 9.65
N ASP A 411 17.88 -20.04 9.44
CA ASP A 411 17.51 -18.82 10.19
C ASP A 411 16.38 -19.09 11.20
N LEU A 412 16.68 -18.89 12.50
CA LEU A 412 15.73 -19.07 13.59
C LEU A 412 14.47 -18.20 13.45
N ARG A 413 14.60 -16.95 12.99
CA ARG A 413 13.45 -16.03 12.83
C ARG A 413 12.54 -16.50 11.68
N CYS A 414 13.14 -17.07 10.63
CA CYS A 414 12.38 -17.72 9.56
C CYS A 414 11.65 -18.97 10.08
N GLN A 415 12.28 -19.78 10.94
CA GLN A 415 11.61 -20.93 11.57
C GLN A 415 10.46 -20.51 12.49
N GLU A 416 10.60 -19.42 13.24
CA GLU A 416 9.53 -18.85 14.06
C GLU A 416 8.37 -18.36 13.19
N LEU A 417 8.66 -17.72 12.05
CA LEU A 417 7.64 -17.32 11.07
C LEU A 417 6.88 -18.53 10.52
N VAL A 418 7.57 -19.62 10.17
CA VAL A 418 6.95 -20.88 9.71
C VAL A 418 6.03 -21.45 10.77
N LYS A 419 6.46 -21.50 12.05
CA LYS A 419 5.62 -21.93 13.17
C LYS A 419 4.39 -21.04 13.32
N LYS A 420 4.55 -19.72 13.22
CA LYS A 420 3.44 -18.75 13.29
C LYS A 420 2.42 -19.00 12.18
N ILE A 421 2.87 -19.21 10.95
CA ILE A 421 2.00 -19.53 9.81
C ILE A 421 1.25 -20.83 10.05
N ALA A 422 1.96 -21.89 10.46
CA ALA A 422 1.36 -23.19 10.74
C ALA A 422 0.31 -23.11 11.85
N LEU A 423 0.61 -22.40 12.94
CA LEU A 423 -0.30 -22.22 14.06
C LEU A 423 -1.56 -21.45 13.68
N TYR A 424 -1.40 -20.35 12.92
CA TYR A 424 -2.54 -19.61 12.40
C TYR A 424 -3.40 -20.51 11.50
N LYS A 425 -2.79 -21.22 10.54
CA LYS A 425 -3.52 -22.10 9.61
C LYS A 425 -4.22 -23.28 10.29
N ALA A 426 -3.64 -23.82 11.36
CA ALA A 426 -4.23 -24.91 12.15
C ALA A 426 -5.45 -24.48 12.98
N ARG A 427 -5.75 -23.16 13.07
CA ARG A 427 -6.85 -22.61 13.86
C ARG A 427 -7.90 -21.89 12.98
N PRO A 428 -8.72 -22.60 12.18
CA PRO A 428 -9.74 -21.99 11.32
C PRO A 428 -10.74 -21.08 12.04
N HIS A 429 -11.00 -21.36 13.31
CA HIS A 429 -11.90 -20.56 14.15
C HIS A 429 -11.35 -19.14 14.43
N VAL A 430 -10.02 -18.98 14.47
CA VAL A 430 -9.36 -17.68 14.66
C VAL A 430 -9.52 -16.80 13.41
N HIS A 431 -9.53 -17.39 12.20
CA HIS A 431 -9.65 -16.63 10.94
C HIS A 431 -10.97 -15.86 10.82
N ARG A 432 -11.96 -16.21 11.64
CA ARG A 432 -13.31 -15.63 11.65
C ARG A 432 -13.42 -14.32 12.41
N SER A 433 -12.43 -14.04 13.24
CA SER A 433 -12.45 -12.95 14.21
C SER A 433 -11.12 -12.23 14.28
N TYR A 434 -10.08 -12.77 13.65
CA TYR A 434 -8.74 -12.20 13.55
C TYR A 434 -8.22 -12.34 12.11
N CYS A 435 -8.02 -11.20 11.45
CA CYS A 435 -7.37 -11.11 10.15
C CYS A 435 -6.32 -9.99 10.19
N PRO A 436 -5.08 -10.30 10.61
CA PRO A 436 -3.99 -9.32 10.61
C PRO A 436 -3.61 -8.92 9.18
N PRO A 437 -2.83 -7.84 8.99
CA PRO A 437 -2.38 -7.41 7.67
C PRO A 437 -1.79 -8.55 6.83
N ALA A 438 -0.96 -9.42 7.41
CA ALA A 438 -0.38 -10.55 6.69
C ALA A 438 -1.38 -11.60 6.17
N ALA A 439 -2.65 -11.57 6.61
CA ALA A 439 -3.74 -12.45 6.17
C ALA A 439 -4.76 -11.76 5.22
N ILE A 440 -4.50 -10.50 4.84
CA ILE A 440 -5.35 -9.76 3.89
C ILE A 440 -4.86 -10.00 2.48
N HIS A 441 -5.75 -10.48 1.62
CA HIS A 441 -5.43 -10.76 0.21
C HIS A 441 -5.16 -9.48 -0.59
N ARG A 442 -4.23 -9.55 -1.55
CA ARG A 442 -3.89 -8.43 -2.45
C ARG A 442 -5.07 -8.00 -3.32
N GLU A 443 -5.02 -6.76 -3.81
CA GLU A 443 -6.11 -6.14 -4.58
C GLU A 443 -6.48 -6.93 -5.85
N HIS A 444 -5.52 -7.59 -6.49
CA HIS A 444 -5.74 -8.34 -7.73
C HIS A 444 -6.09 -9.83 -7.49
N CYS A 445 -6.01 -10.31 -6.25
CA CYS A 445 -6.37 -11.68 -5.91
C CYS A 445 -7.86 -11.93 -6.25
N PRO A 446 -8.26 -13.10 -6.77
CA PRO A 446 -9.65 -13.39 -7.11
C PRO A 446 -10.58 -13.46 -5.88
N VAL A 447 -10.03 -13.43 -4.66
CA VAL A 447 -10.75 -13.44 -3.39
C VAL A 447 -10.59 -12.13 -2.63
N THR A 448 -11.46 -11.88 -1.65
CA THR A 448 -11.36 -10.74 -0.74
C THR A 448 -11.90 -11.09 0.65
N ASN A 449 -11.30 -10.50 1.67
CA ASN A 449 -11.80 -10.55 3.04
C ASN A 449 -13.06 -9.66 3.13
N VAL A 450 -14.15 -10.18 3.69
CA VAL A 450 -15.40 -9.46 3.94
C VAL A 450 -15.92 -9.78 5.33
N LEU A 451 -16.76 -8.89 5.85
CA LEU A 451 -17.48 -9.11 7.08
C LEU A 451 -18.88 -9.63 6.74
N LEU A 452 -19.19 -10.87 7.08
CA LEU A 452 -20.50 -11.45 6.79
C LEU A 452 -21.46 -11.28 7.98
N MET A 453 -22.70 -10.90 7.66
CA MET A 453 -23.81 -10.86 8.60
C MET A 453 -25.07 -11.35 7.88
N CYS A 454 -25.78 -12.34 8.39
CA CYS A 454 -27.03 -12.75 7.77
C CYS A 454 -28.18 -11.86 8.28
N GLN A 455 -29.10 -11.42 7.42
CA GLN A 455 -30.35 -10.75 7.83
C GLN A 455 -31.54 -11.55 7.29
N LEU A 456 -32.17 -12.33 8.16
CA LEU A 456 -33.40 -13.07 7.85
C LEU A 456 -34.61 -12.24 8.26
N GLN A 457 -35.06 -11.33 7.41
CA GLN A 457 -36.42 -10.75 7.51
C GLN A 457 -37.10 -10.82 6.15
N ASN A 458 -38.23 -11.53 6.08
CA ASN A 458 -39.22 -11.54 4.99
C ASN A 458 -38.72 -11.60 3.53
N GLY A 459 -37.51 -12.14 3.25
CA GLY A 459 -37.03 -12.16 1.86
C GLY A 459 -35.63 -12.72 1.56
N GLU A 460 -35.06 -13.65 2.34
CA GLU A 460 -33.97 -14.54 1.88
C GLU A 460 -32.72 -13.84 1.28
N LYS A 461 -32.15 -12.80 1.93
CA LYS A 461 -30.94 -12.11 1.44
C LYS A 461 -29.73 -12.30 2.35
N LEU A 462 -28.56 -12.59 1.78
CA LEU A 462 -27.29 -12.52 2.48
C LEU A 462 -26.79 -11.08 2.41
N THR A 463 -26.48 -10.48 3.56
CA THR A 463 -25.82 -9.17 3.63
C THR A 463 -24.35 -9.34 4.03
N TRP A 464 -23.50 -8.44 3.55
CA TRP A 464 -22.12 -8.39 3.98
C TRP A 464 -21.67 -6.95 4.02
N PHE A 465 -20.70 -6.68 4.85
CA PHE A 465 -20.06 -5.39 4.95
C PHE A 465 -18.70 -5.49 4.27
N ASP A 466 -18.52 -4.66 3.25
CA ASP A 466 -17.28 -4.51 2.51
C ASP A 466 -16.29 -3.72 3.38
N LEU A 467 -15.28 -4.43 3.91
CA LEU A 467 -14.28 -3.85 4.79
C LEU A 467 -13.37 -2.84 4.09
N LYS A 468 -13.28 -2.87 2.75
CA LYS A 468 -12.47 -1.92 1.98
C LYS A 468 -13.22 -0.62 1.75
N ASN A 469 -14.47 -0.71 1.32
CA ASN A 469 -15.30 0.45 0.99
C ASN A 469 -16.13 0.97 2.18
N MET A 470 -16.15 0.24 3.30
CA MET A 470 -16.94 0.53 4.50
C MET A 470 -18.45 0.64 4.20
N GLU A 471 -18.96 -0.23 3.33
CA GLU A 471 -20.35 -0.20 2.87
C GLU A 471 -21.05 -1.55 3.04
N TRP A 472 -22.35 -1.50 3.37
CA TRP A 472 -23.20 -2.68 3.40
C TRP A 472 -23.66 -3.04 1.99
N LYS A 473 -23.49 -4.31 1.62
CA LYS A 473 -23.92 -4.91 0.36
C LYS A 473 -24.86 -6.08 0.62
N GLN A 474 -25.65 -6.43 -0.39
CA GLN A 474 -26.64 -7.51 -0.32
C GLN A 474 -26.63 -8.34 -1.59
N SER A 475 -26.88 -9.65 -1.46
CA SER A 475 -27.04 -10.58 -2.57
C SER A 475 -28.28 -11.43 -2.35
N THR A 476 -28.97 -11.68 -3.45
CA THR A 476 -29.98 -12.73 -3.60
C THR A 476 -29.27 -14.06 -3.86
N LEU A 477 -28.74 -14.68 -2.82
CA LEU A 477 -28.45 -16.12 -2.87
C LEU A 477 -29.79 -16.85 -2.94
N VAL A 478 -29.91 -17.82 -3.86
CA VAL A 478 -31.16 -18.54 -4.18
C VAL A 478 -31.93 -18.96 -2.92
N LYS A 479 -33.28 -18.84 -3.01
CA LYS A 479 -34.29 -19.20 -2.01
C LYS A 479 -33.76 -20.01 -0.82
N LEU A 480 -33.33 -19.29 0.20
CA LEU A 480 -33.05 -19.85 1.51
C LEU A 480 -34.39 -20.32 2.09
N ILE A 481 -34.66 -21.62 1.96
CA ILE A 481 -35.86 -22.31 2.49
C ILE A 481 -36.30 -21.69 3.81
N SER A 482 -37.60 -21.59 4.07
CA SER A 482 -38.26 -21.03 5.26
C SER A 482 -37.55 -21.28 6.61
N TRP A 483 -36.57 -20.46 6.97
CA TRP A 483 -35.84 -20.57 8.23
C TRP A 483 -36.42 -19.63 9.29
N LYS A 484 -36.34 -20.06 10.54
CA LYS A 484 -36.63 -19.23 11.72
C LYS A 484 -35.49 -18.20 11.93
N PRO A 485 -35.76 -17.06 12.60
CA PRO A 485 -34.86 -15.89 12.63
C PRO A 485 -33.47 -16.07 13.26
N LYS A 486 -33.21 -17.19 13.96
CA LYS A 486 -31.93 -17.48 14.62
C LYS A 486 -31.06 -18.39 13.76
N ALA A 487 -30.18 -17.78 12.96
CA ALA A 487 -29.23 -18.51 12.12
C ALA A 487 -27.81 -18.01 12.35
N THR A 488 -26.86 -18.92 12.55
CA THR A 488 -25.42 -18.62 12.66
C THR A 488 -24.74 -18.89 11.33
N LEU A 489 -23.98 -17.92 10.84
CA LEU A 489 -23.21 -18.03 9.61
C LEU A 489 -21.76 -18.43 9.92
N MET A 490 -21.20 -19.32 9.12
CA MET A 490 -19.82 -19.77 9.26
C MET A 490 -19.21 -19.95 7.87
N TYR A 491 -17.99 -19.44 7.66
CA TYR A 491 -17.21 -19.78 6.48
C TYR A 491 -16.22 -20.90 6.83
N TYR A 492 -16.20 -21.96 6.02
CA TYR A 492 -15.35 -23.13 6.24
C TYR A 492 -15.16 -23.91 4.93
N ASP A 493 -13.97 -24.46 4.69
CA ASP A 493 -13.67 -25.33 3.53
C ASP A 493 -14.23 -24.77 2.20
N GLN A 494 -13.93 -23.50 1.92
CA GLN A 494 -14.39 -22.77 0.72
C GLN A 494 -15.92 -22.71 0.52
N GLY A 495 -16.70 -22.99 1.56
CA GLY A 495 -18.17 -22.94 1.58
C GLY A 495 -18.71 -22.01 2.65
N ILE A 496 -19.91 -21.47 2.39
CA ILE A 496 -20.67 -20.71 3.39
C ILE A 496 -21.65 -21.68 4.04
N TYR A 497 -21.51 -21.91 5.32
CA TYR A 497 -22.42 -22.69 6.13
C TYR A 497 -23.36 -21.75 6.87
N VAL A 498 -24.64 -22.10 6.88
CA VAL A 498 -25.62 -21.47 7.75
C VAL A 498 -26.19 -22.57 8.62
N ALA A 499 -26.29 -22.32 9.93
CA ALA A 499 -26.87 -23.27 10.86
C ALA A 499 -28.02 -22.61 11.63
N GLY A 500 -29.20 -23.22 11.56
CA GLY A 500 -30.38 -22.85 12.35
C GLY A 500 -30.77 -23.97 13.33
N ASP A 501 -31.87 -23.77 14.07
CA ASP A 501 -32.32 -24.66 15.15
C ASP A 501 -32.51 -26.15 14.76
N THR A 502 -32.77 -26.43 13.47
CA THR A 502 -33.15 -27.77 12.98
C THR A 502 -32.41 -28.23 11.73
N LEU A 503 -31.54 -27.39 11.16
CA LEU A 503 -30.92 -27.64 9.85
C LEU A 503 -29.59 -26.90 9.72
N ILE A 504 -28.61 -27.55 9.10
CA ILE A 504 -27.39 -26.92 8.60
C ILE A 504 -27.40 -27.01 7.08
N ALA A 505 -27.01 -25.92 6.41
CA ALA A 505 -26.88 -25.91 4.96
C ALA A 505 -25.51 -25.36 4.56
N LYS A 506 -24.86 -26.03 3.62
CA LYS A 506 -23.63 -25.60 2.94
C LYS A 506 -24.02 -25.01 1.59
N TYR A 507 -23.67 -23.75 1.37
CA TYR A 507 -23.69 -23.16 0.04
C TYR A 507 -22.47 -23.64 -0.73
N LEU A 508 -22.71 -24.24 -1.90
CA LEU A 508 -21.67 -24.69 -2.81
C LEU A 508 -21.49 -23.65 -3.93
N PRO A 509 -20.41 -22.83 -3.90
CA PRO A 509 -20.25 -21.71 -4.84
C PRO A 509 -20.27 -22.13 -6.32
N LYS A 510 -19.71 -23.30 -6.63
CA LYS A 510 -19.65 -23.83 -8.01
C LYS A 510 -21.01 -24.22 -8.55
N GLN A 511 -21.93 -24.68 -7.70
CA GLN A 511 -23.25 -25.17 -8.09
C GLN A 511 -24.34 -24.11 -7.89
N ARG A 512 -24.04 -23.02 -7.18
CA ARG A 512 -25.01 -21.97 -6.78
C ARG A 512 -26.25 -22.53 -6.09
N GLN A 513 -26.07 -23.62 -5.34
CA GLN A 513 -27.14 -24.32 -4.64
C GLN A 513 -26.76 -24.53 -3.17
N TRP A 514 -27.80 -24.62 -2.34
CA TRP A 514 -27.69 -25.04 -0.95
C TRP A 514 -27.82 -26.56 -0.88
N GLN A 515 -26.83 -27.20 -0.27
CA GLN A 515 -26.93 -28.58 0.18
C GLN A 515 -27.25 -28.56 1.67
N SER A 516 -28.40 -29.15 2.04
CA SER A 516 -28.88 -29.17 3.43
C SER A 516 -28.71 -30.56 4.04
N ASP A 517 -28.08 -30.61 5.21
CA ASP A 517 -28.02 -31.83 6.01
C ASP A 517 -28.92 -31.65 7.25
N PRO A 518 -29.77 -32.65 7.58
CA PRO A 518 -30.61 -32.56 8.76
C PRO A 518 -29.74 -32.53 10.03
N LEU A 519 -30.01 -31.59 10.93
CA LEU A 519 -29.46 -31.61 12.28
C LEU A 519 -30.51 -32.20 13.26
N PRO A 520 -30.10 -32.93 14.31
CA PRO A 520 -30.99 -33.21 15.42
C PRO A 520 -31.48 -31.89 16.02
N ILE A 521 -32.74 -31.80 16.47
CA ILE A 521 -33.27 -30.57 17.08
C ILE A 521 -32.42 -30.22 18.31
N PHE A 522 -31.78 -29.06 18.31
CA PHE A 522 -30.98 -28.57 19.44
C PHE A 522 -31.31 -27.11 19.75
N GLU A 523 -31.25 -26.74 21.02
CA GLU A 523 -31.20 -25.33 21.45
C GLU A 523 -29.76 -25.07 21.91
N GLY A 524 -29.00 -24.25 21.19
CA GLY A 524 -27.56 -24.16 21.48
C GLY A 524 -26.72 -23.30 20.54
N ILE A 525 -25.41 -23.30 20.77
CA ILE A 525 -24.41 -22.57 19.97
C ILE A 525 -23.66 -23.57 19.08
N ILE A 526 -23.50 -23.24 17.80
CA ILE A 526 -22.66 -24.01 16.86
C ILE A 526 -21.35 -23.26 16.62
N ARG A 527 -20.23 -23.98 16.64
CA ARG A 527 -18.90 -23.50 16.27
C ARG A 527 -18.17 -24.54 15.42
N ILE A 528 -17.21 -24.09 14.62
CA ILE A 528 -16.27 -24.99 13.94
C ILE A 528 -14.92 -24.81 14.62
N PHE A 529 -14.26 -25.91 14.91
CA PHE A 529 -12.98 -25.98 15.58
C PHE A 529 -12.15 -27.12 14.98
N ASN A 530 -10.85 -26.90 14.75
CA ASN A 530 -9.92 -27.88 14.14
C ASN A 530 -10.56 -28.71 13.01
N ASP A 531 -11.09 -28.02 11.99
CA ASP A 531 -11.74 -28.63 10.83
C ASP A 531 -13.01 -29.45 11.10
N SER A 532 -13.61 -29.25 12.27
CA SER A 532 -14.73 -30.04 12.77
C SER A 532 -15.87 -29.18 13.32
N LEU A 533 -17.11 -29.60 13.10
CA LEU A 533 -18.30 -28.90 13.59
C LEU A 533 -18.66 -29.39 15.00
N PHE A 534 -18.74 -28.46 15.95
CA PHE A 534 -19.16 -28.70 17.32
C PHE A 534 -20.48 -27.99 17.61
N ILE A 535 -21.38 -28.74 18.24
CA ILE A 535 -22.68 -28.26 18.69
C ILE A 535 -22.67 -28.28 20.22
N TYR A 536 -22.97 -27.14 20.83
CA TYR A 536 -23.09 -26.98 22.28
C TYR A 536 -24.56 -26.78 22.62
N THR A 537 -25.18 -27.70 23.35
CA THR A 537 -26.64 -27.68 23.57
C THR A 537 -27.01 -27.37 25.01
N LYS A 538 -28.21 -26.81 25.19
CA LYS A 538 -28.88 -26.66 26.48
C LYS A 538 -29.69 -27.93 26.74
N SER A 539 -29.47 -28.62 27.87
CA SER A 539 -30.27 -29.81 28.22
C SER A 539 -31.73 -29.40 28.48
N LYS A 540 -32.67 -30.26 28.10
CA LYS A 540 -34.11 -30.06 28.35
C LYS A 540 -34.52 -30.42 29.79
N ALA A 541 -33.68 -31.14 30.54
CA ALA A 541 -34.03 -31.65 31.87
C ALA A 541 -34.01 -30.57 32.97
N THR A 542 -33.09 -29.59 32.88
CA THR A 542 -33.07 -28.38 33.69
C THR A 542 -32.78 -27.20 32.77
N SER A 543 -33.48 -26.08 32.91
CA SER A 543 -33.41 -24.94 31.99
C SER A 543 -32.07 -24.18 32.02
N LYS A 544 -30.98 -24.81 32.46
CA LYS A 544 -29.71 -24.19 32.79
C LYS A 544 -28.49 -25.07 32.52
N THR A 545 -28.61 -26.34 32.14
CA THR A 545 -27.43 -27.21 31.92
C THR A 545 -26.85 -27.12 30.51
N CYS A 546 -25.52 -26.95 30.38
CA CYS A 546 -24.80 -27.28 29.15
C CYS A 546 -24.64 -28.79 29.05
N SER A 547 -25.10 -29.36 27.93
CA SER A 547 -24.91 -30.76 27.62
C SER A 547 -24.43 -30.94 26.18
N LYS A 548 -23.55 -31.93 26.00
CA LYS A 548 -23.04 -32.44 24.73
C LYS A 548 -22.07 -31.52 23.98
N ILE A 549 -20.80 -31.95 23.94
CA ILE A 549 -19.82 -31.64 22.90
C ILE A 549 -19.94 -32.79 21.90
N SER A 550 -20.60 -32.59 20.76
CA SER A 550 -20.60 -33.63 19.72
C SER A 550 -19.86 -33.16 18.49
N HIS A 551 -18.81 -33.89 18.15
CA HIS A 551 -18.17 -33.88 16.85
C HIS A 551 -19.17 -34.36 15.80
N TRP A 552 -19.56 -33.50 14.86
CA TRP A 552 -20.41 -33.93 13.76
C TRP A 552 -19.54 -34.55 12.65
N VAL A 553 -19.39 -35.88 12.69
CA VAL A 553 -18.96 -36.71 11.55
C VAL A 553 -20.09 -37.67 11.24
N GLY A 554 -21.10 -37.19 10.49
CA GLY A 554 -22.11 -38.00 9.82
C GLY A 554 -22.95 -38.98 10.67
N SER A 555 -22.81 -39.00 11.99
CA SER A 555 -23.54 -39.89 12.91
C SER A 555 -23.48 -39.36 14.36
N PRO A 556 -24.57 -39.47 15.15
CA PRO A 556 -24.59 -39.01 16.52
C PRO A 556 -23.91 -40.04 17.44
N LEU A 557 -22.62 -39.88 17.73
CA LEU A 557 -22.02 -40.59 18.87
C LEU A 557 -22.42 -39.89 20.19
N GLY A 558 -22.64 -40.71 21.22
CA GLY A 558 -23.24 -40.36 22.52
C GLY A 558 -22.50 -39.26 23.29
N GLY A 559 -23.19 -38.63 24.24
CA GLY A 559 -22.65 -37.51 25.02
C GLY A 559 -22.97 -37.61 26.52
N GLU A 560 -22.13 -36.96 27.32
CA GLU A 560 -22.29 -36.77 28.78
C GLU A 560 -22.85 -35.37 29.10
N GLU A 561 -23.62 -35.26 30.20
CA GLU A 561 -24.10 -33.99 30.77
C GLU A 561 -23.04 -33.39 31.70
N ILE A 562 -22.84 -32.07 31.64
CA ILE A 562 -21.60 -31.47 32.14
C ILE A 562 -21.83 -30.48 33.30
N THR A 563 -22.70 -29.46 33.21
CA THR A 563 -22.90 -28.45 34.30
C THR A 563 -24.13 -27.55 34.11
N ASP A 564 -24.78 -27.06 35.19
CA ASP A 564 -25.85 -26.03 35.21
C ASP A 564 -25.33 -24.61 34.93
N MET A 565 -24.98 -24.28 33.67
CA MET A 565 -24.74 -22.90 33.21
C MET A 565 -25.41 -22.54 31.87
N SER A 566 -25.96 -21.33 31.76
CA SER A 566 -26.49 -20.78 30.49
C SER A 566 -25.36 -20.17 29.64
N ILE A 567 -24.87 -20.92 28.65
CA ILE A 567 -23.81 -20.46 27.75
C ILE A 567 -24.29 -19.27 26.90
N ARG A 568 -23.49 -18.20 26.85
CA ARG A 568 -23.69 -17.02 26.00
C ARG A 568 -22.76 -17.01 24.80
N ASP A 569 -21.51 -17.41 25.00
CA ASP A 569 -20.54 -17.56 23.92
C ASP A 569 -19.51 -18.67 24.24
N VAL A 570 -18.86 -19.18 23.22
CA VAL A 570 -17.79 -20.18 23.32
C VAL A 570 -16.59 -19.68 22.53
N ALA A 571 -15.45 -19.61 23.19
CA ALA A 571 -14.19 -19.19 22.60
C ALA A 571 -13.09 -20.21 22.91
N HIS A 572 -12.19 -20.46 21.97
CA HIS A 572 -11.04 -21.32 22.21
C HIS A 572 -9.82 -20.51 22.59
N ILE A 573 -8.98 -21.06 23.46
CA ILE A 573 -7.67 -20.50 23.77
C ILE A 573 -6.64 -21.59 23.54
N GLY A 574 -5.58 -21.30 22.79
CA GLY A 574 -4.57 -22.31 22.50
C GLY A 574 -5.00 -23.32 21.42
N LEU A 575 -4.53 -24.57 21.53
CA LEU A 575 -4.74 -25.63 20.52
C LEU A 575 -5.83 -26.62 20.90
N THR A 576 -6.11 -26.77 22.20
CA THR A 576 -7.01 -27.81 22.73
C THR A 576 -7.94 -27.27 23.81
N GLU A 577 -7.81 -26.01 24.19
CA GLU A 577 -8.52 -25.45 25.32
C GLU A 577 -9.72 -24.62 24.87
N ILE A 578 -10.83 -24.86 25.55
CA ILE A 578 -12.13 -24.26 25.28
C ILE A 578 -12.53 -23.47 26.52
N ILE A 579 -12.92 -22.23 26.30
CA ILE A 579 -13.55 -21.39 27.30
C ILE A 579 -15.02 -21.21 26.97
N PHE A 580 -15.85 -21.49 27.96
CA PHE A 580 -17.26 -21.18 27.94
C PHE A 580 -17.49 -19.91 28.74
N LEU A 581 -18.10 -18.93 28.10
CA LEU A 581 -18.60 -17.72 28.75
C LEU A 581 -20.08 -17.93 28.98
N GLY A 582 -20.45 -18.15 30.24
CA GLY A 582 -21.82 -18.45 30.61
C GLY A 582 -22.30 -17.61 31.78
N ARG A 583 -23.61 -17.55 31.92
CA ARG A 583 -24.28 -16.97 33.08
C ARG A 583 -24.60 -18.07 34.08
N ASP A 584 -24.22 -17.88 35.33
CA ASP A 584 -24.59 -18.76 36.43
C ASP A 584 -26.00 -18.44 36.97
N ASP A 585 -26.44 -19.20 37.96
CA ASP A 585 -27.74 -19.02 38.64
C ASP A 585 -27.89 -17.68 39.35
N LEU A 586 -26.78 -17.02 39.67
CA LEU A 586 -26.70 -15.74 40.36
C LEU A 586 -26.62 -14.58 39.37
N ASP A 587 -26.90 -14.84 38.10
CA ASP A 587 -26.86 -13.86 37.01
C ASP A 587 -25.46 -13.30 36.72
N SER A 588 -24.41 -13.91 37.29
CA SER A 588 -23.00 -13.50 37.20
C SER A 588 -22.28 -14.20 36.04
N TYR A 589 -21.28 -13.55 35.44
CA TYR A 589 -20.53 -14.15 34.33
C TYR A 589 -19.41 -15.04 34.85
N THR A 590 -19.52 -16.33 34.52
CA THR A 590 -18.50 -17.31 34.88
C THR A 590 -17.75 -17.76 33.63
N ILE A 591 -16.43 -17.87 33.76
CA ILE A 591 -15.57 -18.55 32.80
C ILE A 591 -15.44 -20.01 33.23
N LEU A 592 -15.83 -20.93 32.36
CA LEU A 592 -15.42 -22.33 32.46
C LEU A 592 -14.31 -22.59 31.48
N SER A 593 -13.22 -23.22 31.90
CA SER A 593 -12.26 -23.81 30.97
C SER A 593 -12.37 -25.32 30.96
N ALA A 594 -12.32 -25.90 29.77
CA ALA A 594 -12.06 -27.32 29.57
C ALA A 594 -10.89 -27.48 28.58
N SER A 595 -10.12 -28.54 28.72
CA SER A 595 -9.24 -29.01 27.65
C SER A 595 -9.96 -30.15 26.94
N GLU A 596 -9.83 -30.26 25.61
CA GLU A 596 -10.33 -31.41 24.85
C GLU A 596 -9.79 -32.75 25.38
N ALA A 597 -8.63 -32.75 26.03
CA ALA A 597 -8.04 -33.92 26.67
C ALA A 597 -8.54 -34.19 28.09
N CYS A 598 -9.18 -33.21 28.75
CA CYS A 598 -9.62 -33.30 30.14
C CYS A 598 -11.14 -33.42 30.23
N SER A 599 -11.62 -34.50 30.85
CA SER A 599 -13.04 -34.69 31.22
C SER A 599 -13.52 -33.76 32.35
N THR A 600 -12.62 -32.97 32.95
CA THR A 600 -12.92 -32.12 34.11
C THR A 600 -12.88 -30.63 33.75
N PHE A 601 -13.98 -29.93 34.02
CA PHE A 601 -14.12 -28.49 33.84
C PHE A 601 -13.55 -27.73 35.05
N LYS A 602 -12.87 -26.61 34.79
CA LYS A 602 -12.41 -25.70 35.84
C LYS A 602 -13.20 -24.40 35.79
N MET A 603 -13.89 -24.09 36.88
CA MET A 603 -14.58 -22.81 37.06
C MET A 603 -13.58 -21.74 37.51
N TYR A 604 -13.64 -20.56 36.90
CA TYR A 604 -12.92 -19.38 37.40
C TYR A 604 -13.94 -18.41 38.01
N PRO A 605 -13.77 -18.02 39.27
CA PRO A 605 -14.69 -17.12 39.94
C PRO A 605 -14.78 -15.77 39.22
N ASN A 606 -15.96 -15.17 39.29
CA ASN A 606 -16.38 -13.98 38.56
C ASN A 606 -15.35 -12.83 38.68
N GLN A 607 -14.67 -12.51 37.58
CA GLN A 607 -13.84 -11.30 37.43
C GLN A 607 -14.49 -10.25 36.53
N PHE A 608 -15.49 -10.63 35.74
CA PHE A 608 -16.24 -9.70 34.93
C PHE A 608 -17.24 -8.96 35.82
N GLY A 609 -17.33 -7.63 35.68
CA GLY A 609 -18.19 -6.82 36.53
C GLY A 609 -19.69 -7.03 36.31
N SER A 610 -20.36 -6.01 35.78
CA SER A 610 -21.83 -6.02 35.61
C SER A 610 -22.31 -7.11 34.62
N PRO A 611 -23.49 -7.72 34.86
CA PRO A 611 -24.06 -8.72 33.95
C PRO A 611 -24.73 -8.07 32.72
N CYS A 612 -23.92 -7.56 31.79
CA CYS A 612 -24.33 -7.03 30.50
C CYS A 612 -23.90 -7.95 29.34
N GLY A 613 -24.52 -7.90 28.16
CA GLY A 613 -24.15 -8.79 27.04
C GLY A 613 -22.65 -8.70 26.67
N LEU A 614 -22.12 -9.69 25.96
CA LEU A 614 -20.72 -9.69 25.51
C LEU A 614 -20.57 -10.26 24.11
N VAL A 615 -19.48 -9.87 23.44
CA VAL A 615 -19.00 -10.43 22.18
C VAL A 615 -17.51 -10.75 22.30
N THR A 616 -17.04 -11.74 21.53
CA THR A 616 -15.64 -12.15 21.55
C THR A 616 -14.94 -11.83 20.23
N ALA A 617 -13.67 -11.43 20.32
CA ALA A 617 -12.73 -11.31 19.21
C ALA A 617 -11.42 -12.03 19.58
N PHE A 618 -10.58 -12.35 18.61
CA PHE A 618 -9.37 -13.13 18.84
C PHE A 618 -8.13 -12.35 18.40
N HIS A 619 -7.01 -12.53 19.09
CA HIS A 619 -5.72 -11.99 18.70
C HIS A 619 -4.62 -12.99 19.04
N GLU A 620 -4.04 -13.66 18.04
CA GLU A 620 -2.98 -14.66 18.22
C GLU A 620 -3.36 -15.77 19.24
N GLU A 621 -2.95 -15.65 20.50
CA GLU A 621 -3.17 -16.63 21.58
C GLU A 621 -4.08 -16.13 22.71
N GLN A 622 -4.76 -14.99 22.53
CA GLN A 622 -5.71 -14.45 23.51
C GLN A 622 -7.09 -14.20 22.91
N VAL A 623 -8.10 -14.32 23.78
CA VAL A 623 -9.49 -13.96 23.48
C VAL A 623 -9.78 -12.61 24.11
N LEU A 624 -10.28 -11.69 23.31
CA LEU A 624 -10.80 -10.41 23.74
C LEU A 624 -12.29 -10.56 24.02
N VAL A 625 -12.72 -10.17 25.22
CA VAL A 625 -14.11 -10.19 25.64
C VAL A 625 -14.57 -8.75 25.80
N LEU A 626 -15.48 -8.29 24.93
CA LEU A 626 -16.02 -6.94 24.95
C LEU A 626 -17.44 -6.96 25.49
N GLN A 627 -17.68 -6.22 26.56
CA GLN A 627 -18.98 -6.13 27.21
C GLN A 627 -19.81 -4.96 26.66
N GLU A 628 -21.15 -5.06 26.71
CA GLU A 628 -22.08 -4.00 26.25
C GLU A 628 -21.91 -2.68 27.01
N ASN A 629 -21.33 -2.71 28.21
CA ASN A 629 -21.00 -1.53 29.01
C ASN A 629 -19.60 -0.96 28.68
N GLY A 630 -18.94 -1.45 27.63
CA GLY A 630 -17.70 -0.92 27.07
C GLY A 630 -16.42 -1.48 27.64
N TYR A 631 -16.46 -2.30 28.69
CA TYR A 631 -15.25 -2.92 29.22
C TYR A 631 -14.72 -4.01 28.28
N LEU A 632 -13.45 -3.87 27.93
CA LEU A 632 -12.67 -4.81 27.14
C LEU A 632 -11.73 -5.58 28.07
N TRP A 633 -11.80 -6.90 27.97
CA TRP A 633 -10.99 -7.83 28.75
C TRP A 633 -10.15 -8.71 27.84
N SER A 634 -8.94 -9.05 28.27
CA SER A 634 -8.11 -10.06 27.63
C SER A 634 -8.11 -11.33 28.48
N VAL A 635 -8.27 -12.47 27.82
CA VAL A 635 -8.22 -13.80 28.42
C VAL A 635 -7.15 -14.59 27.68
N ARG A 636 -6.11 -15.05 28.38
CA ARG A 636 -4.96 -15.76 27.80
C ARG A 636 -4.63 -17.03 28.59
N ALA A 637 -4.34 -18.12 27.90
CA ALA A 637 -3.82 -19.33 28.52
C ALA A 637 -2.35 -19.12 28.89
N CYS A 638 -1.92 -19.62 30.05
CA CYS A 638 -0.51 -19.63 30.42
C CYS A 638 0.20 -20.86 29.81
N ASP A 639 1.52 -20.78 29.66
CA ASP A 639 2.38 -21.85 29.12
C ASP A 639 2.26 -23.21 29.86
N ARG A 640 1.67 -23.21 31.06
CA ARG A 640 1.28 -24.41 31.81
C ARG A 640 -0.19 -24.27 32.22
N LEU A 641 -1.05 -25.08 31.61
CA LEU A 641 -2.42 -25.28 32.09
C LEU A 641 -2.40 -25.79 33.54
N PRO A 642 -3.43 -25.51 34.35
CA PRO A 642 -4.73 -24.92 34.01
C PRO A 642 -4.86 -23.47 34.50
N GLU A 643 -3.88 -22.61 34.25
CA GLU A 643 -3.93 -21.21 34.65
C GLU A 643 -4.29 -20.32 33.46
N ILE A 644 -5.43 -19.63 33.58
CA ILE A 644 -5.87 -18.60 32.64
C ILE A 644 -5.64 -17.24 33.30
N LYS A 645 -5.03 -16.31 32.57
CA LYS A 645 -4.91 -14.92 32.96
C LYS A 645 -6.07 -14.15 32.35
N ILE A 646 -6.83 -13.47 33.21
CA ILE A 646 -7.91 -12.56 32.83
C ILE A 646 -7.46 -11.16 33.26
N LYS A 647 -7.53 -10.19 32.36
CA LYS A 647 -7.12 -8.81 32.63
C LYS A 647 -8.12 -7.83 32.00
N GLN A 648 -8.55 -6.83 32.74
CA GLN A 648 -9.28 -5.69 32.19
C GLN A 648 -8.28 -4.78 31.47
N GLU A 649 -8.47 -4.56 30.18
CA GLU A 649 -7.54 -3.75 29.38
C GLU A 649 -8.00 -2.30 29.33
N LEU A 650 -9.22 -2.07 28.85
CA LEU A 650 -9.74 -0.73 28.53
C LEU A 650 -11.24 -0.66 28.81
N CYS A 651 -11.74 0.56 28.99
CA CYS A 651 -13.17 0.86 28.92
C CYS A 651 -13.38 1.74 27.68
N LEU A 652 -13.96 1.17 26.64
CA LEU A 652 -14.13 1.85 25.35
C LEU A 652 -15.24 2.91 25.43
N TRP A 653 -16.31 2.64 26.17
CA TRP A 653 -17.44 3.55 26.35
C TRP A 653 -18.12 3.32 27.70
N THR A 654 -18.97 4.27 28.12
CA THR A 654 -19.62 4.21 29.45
C THR A 654 -21.10 3.82 29.42
N ARG A 655 -21.77 3.97 28.27
CA ARG A 655 -23.20 3.68 28.09
C ARG A 655 -23.45 2.27 27.57
N ARG A 656 -24.52 1.62 28.02
CA ARG A 656 -24.87 0.30 27.52
C ARG A 656 -25.25 0.37 26.02
N THR A 657 -24.57 -0.43 25.20
CA THR A 657 -24.80 -0.53 23.76
C THR A 657 -25.07 -1.97 23.37
N SER A 658 -26.09 -2.20 22.56
CA SER A 658 -26.38 -3.53 22.01
C SER A 658 -25.28 -3.95 21.04
N LEU A 659 -24.52 -4.98 21.39
CA LEU A 659 -23.44 -5.52 20.56
C LEU A 659 -23.93 -6.71 19.74
N LYS A 660 -23.53 -6.74 18.47
CA LYS A 660 -23.82 -7.83 17.52
C LYS A 660 -22.58 -8.63 17.12
N GLY A 661 -21.39 -8.03 17.22
CA GLY A 661 -20.13 -8.76 17.04
C GLY A 661 -18.91 -7.86 17.16
N ALA A 662 -17.74 -8.48 17.29
CA ALA A 662 -16.46 -7.79 17.23
C ALA A 662 -15.46 -8.65 16.45
N VAL A 663 -14.66 -8.02 15.59
CA VAL A 663 -13.59 -8.69 14.85
C VAL A 663 -12.36 -7.78 14.80
N LEU A 664 -11.18 -8.38 14.71
CA LEU A 664 -9.93 -7.69 14.45
C LEU A 664 -9.57 -7.84 12.98
N TYR A 665 -9.52 -6.71 12.26
CA TYR A 665 -9.17 -6.66 10.84
C TYR A 665 -8.15 -5.55 10.62
N ASN A 666 -7.05 -5.85 9.93
CA ASN A 666 -6.01 -4.86 9.61
C ASN A 666 -5.48 -4.10 10.84
N ASN A 667 -5.31 -4.79 11.97
CA ASN A 667 -4.93 -4.21 13.27
C ASN A 667 -5.94 -3.18 13.83
N GLU A 668 -7.20 -3.27 13.44
CA GLU A 668 -8.29 -2.43 13.94
C GLU A 668 -9.37 -3.30 14.56
N LEU A 669 -9.90 -2.87 15.72
CA LEU A 669 -11.03 -3.52 16.36
C LEU A 669 -12.32 -3.00 15.74
N ILE A 670 -12.97 -3.80 14.91
CA ILE A 670 -14.25 -3.49 14.29
C ILE A 670 -15.37 -4.03 15.17
N VAL A 671 -16.16 -3.13 15.73
CA VAL A 671 -17.30 -3.44 16.61
C VAL A 671 -18.59 -3.16 15.86
N VAL A 672 -19.46 -4.15 15.79
CA VAL A 672 -20.78 -4.06 15.17
C VAL A 672 -21.84 -4.01 16.25
N GLY A 673 -22.69 -2.99 16.22
CA GLY A 673 -23.69 -2.73 17.27
C GLY A 673 -24.61 -1.58 16.93
N ASP A 674 -25.43 -1.18 17.91
CA ASP A 674 -26.27 0.02 17.81
C ASP A 674 -25.64 1.20 18.56
N PHE A 675 -25.11 2.15 17.79
CA PHE A 675 -24.39 3.32 18.30
C PHE A 675 -25.17 4.63 18.15
N SER A 676 -26.46 4.55 17.79
CA SER A 676 -27.34 5.71 17.48
C SER A 676 -27.42 6.77 18.60
N HIS A 677 -27.16 6.40 19.85
CA HIS A 677 -27.27 7.27 21.02
C HIS A 677 -25.92 7.61 21.70
N GLN A 678 -24.79 7.37 21.03
CA GLN A 678 -23.46 7.60 21.60
C GLN A 678 -22.83 8.92 21.14
N SER A 679 -22.86 9.93 22.01
CA SER A 679 -22.17 11.22 21.82
C SER A 679 -20.64 11.13 21.95
N GLU A 680 -20.11 10.02 22.48
CA GLU A 680 -18.68 9.79 22.78
C GLU A 680 -17.95 8.98 21.68
N LEU A 681 -18.58 8.77 20.52
CA LEU A 681 -18.00 7.99 19.42
C LEU A 681 -16.60 8.47 19.01
N SER A 682 -16.31 9.77 19.08
CA SER A 682 -14.98 10.31 18.79
C SER A 682 -13.91 9.77 19.74
N ALA A 683 -14.17 9.79 21.06
CA ALA A 683 -13.24 9.29 22.07
C ALA A 683 -13.00 7.76 21.96
N MET A 684 -14.01 7.01 21.50
CA MET A 684 -13.88 5.58 21.20
C MET A 684 -12.93 5.29 20.04
N LEU A 685 -13.03 6.06 18.94
CA LEU A 685 -12.22 5.84 17.75
C LEU A 685 -10.72 6.09 18.01
N ASP A 686 -10.41 6.91 19.02
CA ASP A 686 -9.05 7.22 19.46
C ASP A 686 -8.47 6.17 20.44
N CYS A 687 -9.28 5.22 20.94
CA CYS A 687 -8.79 4.16 21.82
C CYS A 687 -7.89 3.17 21.08
N CYS A 688 -6.78 2.78 21.71
CA CYS A 688 -5.88 1.77 21.19
C CYS A 688 -5.38 0.83 22.28
N LEU A 689 -5.03 -0.39 21.89
CA LEU A 689 -4.28 -1.34 22.70
C LEU A 689 -3.05 -1.71 21.88
N PRO A 690 -1.89 -1.03 22.05
CA PRO A 690 -0.78 -1.04 21.10
C PRO A 690 -0.31 -2.43 20.64
N ASP A 691 -0.40 -3.43 21.51
CA ASP A 691 0.01 -4.82 21.23
C ASP A 691 -1.08 -5.66 20.51
N VAL A 692 -2.26 -5.09 20.23
CA VAL A 692 -3.46 -5.80 19.78
C VAL A 692 -4.19 -5.07 18.65
N PHE A 693 -4.49 -3.79 18.82
CA PHE A 693 -5.13 -2.95 17.80
C PHE A 693 -4.73 -1.48 17.95
N GLN A 694 -4.63 -0.79 16.82
CA GLN A 694 -4.21 0.61 16.75
C GLN A 694 -5.37 1.59 16.89
N ARG A 695 -6.60 1.17 16.58
CA ARG A 695 -7.83 1.95 16.72
C ARG A 695 -9.07 1.07 16.78
N VAL A 696 -10.17 1.65 17.24
CA VAL A 696 -11.50 1.04 17.19
C VAL A 696 -12.28 1.63 16.02
N ARG A 697 -13.10 0.82 15.34
CA ARG A 697 -14.10 1.29 14.37
C ARG A 697 -15.46 0.72 14.72
N THR A 698 -16.48 1.56 14.63
CA THR A 698 -17.87 1.16 14.85
C THR A 698 -18.59 1.00 13.53
N VAL A 699 -19.36 -0.08 13.38
CA VAL A 699 -20.25 -0.31 12.24
C VAL A 699 -21.67 -0.44 12.77
N GLN A 700 -22.56 0.42 12.28
CA GLN A 700 -23.97 0.34 12.65
C GLN A 700 -24.56 -0.98 12.11
N SER A 701 -25.20 -1.73 13.00
CA SER A 701 -25.95 -2.93 12.65
C SER A 701 -27.11 -2.61 11.70
N CYS A 702 -27.32 -3.44 10.66
CA CYS A 702 -28.50 -3.34 9.79
C CYS A 702 -29.81 -3.85 10.43
N ARG A 703 -29.74 -4.45 11.63
CA ARG A 703 -30.92 -4.94 12.36
C ARG A 703 -31.42 -3.91 13.36
N VAL A 704 -32.75 -3.73 13.41
CA VAL A 704 -33.47 -2.82 14.31
C VAL A 704 -33.92 -3.50 15.62
N ASP A 705 -33.94 -4.85 15.68
CA ASP A 705 -34.50 -5.58 16.82
C ASP A 705 -33.44 -6.07 17.84
N GLU A 706 -33.70 -5.82 19.12
CA GLU A 706 -32.81 -6.10 20.27
C GLU A 706 -32.63 -7.61 20.54
N ASN A 707 -33.60 -8.47 20.17
CA ASN A 707 -33.65 -9.88 20.59
C ASN A 707 -32.93 -10.89 19.67
N ASP A 708 -32.31 -10.41 18.60
CA ASP A 708 -31.71 -11.27 17.58
C ASP A 708 -30.21 -11.50 17.79
N SER A 709 -29.85 -12.78 17.95
CA SER A 709 -28.48 -13.30 18.07
C SER A 709 -27.83 -13.42 16.69
N SER A 710 -27.53 -12.29 16.04
CA SER A 710 -26.73 -12.31 14.81
C SER A 710 -25.27 -12.05 15.14
N GLY A 711 -24.46 -13.11 15.13
CA GLY A 711 -23.01 -13.00 15.19
C GLY A 711 -22.45 -12.52 13.85
N VAL A 712 -21.35 -11.79 13.92
CA VAL A 712 -20.59 -11.31 12.78
C VAL A 712 -19.37 -12.22 12.58
N THR A 713 -18.98 -12.51 11.34
CA THR A 713 -17.83 -13.37 11.06
C THR A 713 -17.07 -12.88 9.84
N LEU A 714 -15.74 -12.80 9.95
CA LEU A 714 -14.84 -12.61 8.81
C LEU A 714 -14.89 -13.84 7.90
N ALA A 715 -14.98 -13.59 6.60
CA ALA A 715 -14.90 -14.62 5.59
C ALA A 715 -14.04 -14.16 4.42
N VAL A 716 -13.43 -15.12 3.73
CA VAL A 716 -12.73 -14.89 2.46
C VAL A 716 -13.63 -15.38 1.35
N LEU A 717 -14.14 -14.49 0.51
CA LEU A 717 -15.05 -14.87 -0.58
C LEU A 717 -14.45 -14.55 -1.95
N PRO A 718 -14.67 -15.40 -2.96
CA PRO A 718 -14.40 -15.05 -4.35
C PRO A 718 -15.14 -13.76 -4.74
N LYS A 719 -14.42 -12.83 -5.37
CA LYS A 719 -14.98 -11.56 -5.87
C LYS A 719 -16.11 -11.80 -6.87
N SER A 720 -16.15 -12.95 -7.53
CA SER A 720 -17.24 -13.36 -8.43
C SER A 720 -18.55 -13.70 -7.73
N ILE A 721 -18.55 -13.99 -6.41
CA ILE A 721 -19.76 -14.20 -5.62
C ILE A 721 -20.33 -12.85 -5.11
N LEU A 722 -19.44 -11.85 -4.97
CA LEU A 722 -19.78 -10.52 -4.44
C LEU A 722 -20.23 -9.53 -5.52
N LYS A 723 -19.98 -9.86 -6.79
CA LYS A 723 -20.48 -9.15 -7.98
C LYS A 723 -21.80 -9.78 -8.41
#